data_AF-A0A5C4RM21-F1
#
_entry.id   AF-A0A5C4RM21-F1
#
_cell.length_a   1.000
_cell.length_b   1.000
_cell.length_c   1.000
_cell.angle_alpha   90.00
_cell.angle_beta   90.00
_cell.angle_gamma   90.00
#
_symmetry.space_group_name_H-M   'P 1'
#
loop_
_entity.id
_entity.type
_entity.pdbx_description
1 polymer ?
#
loop_
_entity_poly.entity_id
_entity_poly.type
_entity_poly.pdbx_seq_one_letter_code
_entity_poly.pdbx_strand_id
1 'polypeptide(L)'
;MNKQCYCLIYSRTHGELRVVSELARGCSTTTGRRRGVSRLWVTVRRALWLLGMALFAGQASAGGIVADGQAAPAMRPGVIVTQNGLPQVNINAPNQAGVSHNSYKQFDVDQRGAILNNSAVMTSTQLAGMIQGNPRLDPNAASAQIIINEVNSNNPSQLRGFLEVAGGRAQVIVANPSGIVCNGCGTINAGRMTLTTGKPQLNADGSLAGYQVERGLVHIGSGGLNGDPRHDTKYVDILAQAVAVNAGVWAKEELSVVAGRNRISADGKTVMSLGADDKVPELAIDMGQMGGMYSGHIRMIGTDAGVGVRNQGGHLQAGKTLFVSSEGRLSWQSEAMEAVTQASGDVTLTARDGIEHHGKLHSGGKLVVQSREGGIRQSGTLAAVGDIQLVSDRGIQSSGHLLAGSDVNSTLMREADLVLSSRSDIQASGSLLSKRDVNVTGYRVDVSQSSLAANRVVIAAQVGGVALQQAKVDSRQLTVNTTGNIEAQQAQVRAGRWAVDADSLFTQGAVWSQVDAGESRFALTGALDNTEGSIETRQLSLNAASMNNRQGRLVALDGMAQHWRVSGLLDNSDGGVVGSNGSLLLEAGSLDNQYGTLQSQSALSIMAGADINNGQGKLLAGQQLTLNAVGSVDNQFGDVSGEHLHLTAQSLNNTQGKVVSQGRLQLDTRQAIDNQRGTLQSQSALSITSGADINNGQGKLLAGQQLTLNITGSVDNQSGGMSGEHLKLTAQSLNNTQGKVVSQGRLQLDAYQSIDNQHGLVEAGDALDIRTDGSWNNRGGIAQGSKQVVVSVHGIDNTDGKLQSGGGLTLNSTGNVINQAGTLTA
;
A
#
# COMPACT_ATOMS: atom_id res chain seq x y z
N MET A 1 -16.30 15.10 -45.87
CA MET A 1 -16.51 14.54 -44.52
C MET A 1 -16.65 13.03 -44.65
N ASN A 2 -15.75 12.24 -44.06
CA ASN A 2 -16.03 10.81 -43.87
C ASN A 2 -16.91 10.63 -42.60
N LYS A 3 -17.60 9.51 -42.47
CA LYS A 3 -18.56 9.23 -41.38
C LYS A 3 -17.95 9.21 -39.96
N GLN A 4 -16.63 9.39 -39.81
CA GLN A 4 -15.92 9.27 -38.52
C GLN A 4 -15.13 10.52 -38.09
N CYS A 5 -15.22 11.66 -38.79
CA CYS A 5 -14.59 12.94 -38.37
C CYS A 5 -13.05 12.89 -38.19
N TYR A 6 -12.35 12.17 -39.08
CA TYR A 6 -10.89 12.17 -39.14
C TYR A 6 -10.40 12.67 -40.51
N CYS A 7 -9.25 13.35 -40.53
CA CYS A 7 -8.52 13.71 -41.75
C CYS A 7 -7.08 13.16 -41.73
N LEU A 8 -6.52 12.93 -42.93
CA LEU A 8 -5.14 12.51 -43.11
C LEU A 8 -4.27 13.75 -43.34
N ILE A 9 -3.25 13.94 -42.50
CA ILE A 9 -2.27 15.02 -42.65
C ILE A 9 -0.87 14.46 -42.77
N TYR A 10 -0.04 15.09 -43.60
CA TYR A 10 1.36 14.70 -43.76
C TYR A 10 2.23 15.33 -42.67
N SER A 11 2.83 14.52 -41.79
CA SER A 11 3.68 15.00 -40.70
C SER A 11 5.13 15.15 -41.16
N ARG A 12 5.63 16.39 -41.24
CA ARG A 12 7.03 16.66 -41.63
C ARG A 12 8.07 16.15 -40.60
N THR A 13 7.70 16.02 -39.33
CA THR A 13 8.60 15.51 -38.27
C THR A 13 8.80 14.00 -38.33
N HIS A 14 7.85 13.25 -38.90
CA HIS A 14 7.88 11.79 -38.93
C HIS A 14 7.94 11.20 -40.36
N GLY A 15 7.82 12.04 -41.40
CA GLY A 15 7.97 11.63 -42.80
C GLY A 15 6.80 10.86 -43.40
N GLU A 16 5.66 10.75 -42.71
CA GLU A 16 4.51 9.92 -43.10
C GLU A 16 3.14 10.61 -42.96
N LEU A 17 2.11 10.04 -43.62
CA LEU A 17 0.70 10.45 -43.49
C LEU A 17 0.09 9.87 -42.21
N ARG A 18 -0.52 10.71 -41.38
CA ARG A 18 -1.16 10.31 -40.11
C ARG A 18 -2.61 10.77 -40.04
N VAL A 19 -3.44 9.97 -39.36
CA VAL A 19 -4.87 10.22 -39.13
C VAL A 19 -5.05 11.10 -37.89
N VAL A 20 -5.79 12.19 -38.02
CA VAL A 20 -6.06 13.15 -36.92
C VAL A 20 -7.56 13.43 -36.82
N SER A 21 -8.06 13.51 -35.58
CA SER A 21 -9.46 13.83 -35.26
C SER A 21 -9.73 15.33 -35.42
N GLU A 22 -10.81 15.71 -36.10
CA GLU A 22 -11.24 17.12 -36.23
C GLU A 22 -12.16 17.60 -35.08
N LEU A 23 -12.34 16.82 -34.02
CA LEU A 23 -13.14 17.20 -32.84
C LEU A 23 -12.32 18.02 -31.84
N ALA A 24 -11.99 19.26 -32.17
CA ALA A 24 -11.56 20.26 -31.20
C ALA A 24 -12.54 21.43 -31.19
N ARG A 25 -13.47 21.45 -30.22
CA ARG A 25 -14.25 22.65 -29.85
C ARG A 25 -13.64 23.25 -28.59
N GLY A 26 -13.14 24.47 -28.71
CA GLY A 26 -12.77 25.29 -27.56
C GLY A 26 -14.02 25.65 -26.76
N CYS A 27 -14.04 25.28 -25.48
CA CYS A 27 -15.06 25.70 -24.53
C CYS A 27 -14.50 26.81 -23.64
N SER A 28 -14.96 28.04 -23.88
CA SER A 28 -15.11 29.05 -22.81
C SER A 28 -15.99 30.18 -23.32
N THR A 29 -17.26 30.14 -22.95
CA THR A 29 -18.19 31.28 -22.98
C THR A 29 -18.83 31.42 -21.61
N THR A 30 -18.25 32.21 -20.71
CA THR A 30 -19.04 32.95 -19.71
C THR A 30 -18.26 34.12 -19.12
N THR A 31 -18.94 35.27 -19.08
CA THR A 31 -18.53 36.54 -18.50
C THR A 31 -18.84 36.56 -17.00
N GLY A 32 -17.83 36.84 -16.18
CA GLY A 32 -17.99 36.98 -14.73
C GLY A 32 -16.86 37.80 -14.12
N ARG A 33 -17.05 39.11 -14.05
CA ARG A 33 -16.13 40.06 -13.42
C ARG A 33 -16.60 40.30 -11.98
N ARG A 34 -15.77 40.00 -10.97
CA ARG A 34 -15.61 40.79 -9.74
C ARG A 34 -14.32 40.43 -8.99
N ARG A 35 -13.75 41.48 -8.40
CA ARG A 35 -12.40 41.64 -7.84
C ARG A 35 -12.21 40.92 -6.51
N GLY A 36 -11.01 40.40 -6.28
CA GLY A 36 -10.42 40.09 -4.97
C GLY A 36 -8.92 39.93 -5.14
N VAL A 37 -8.14 40.68 -4.36
CA VAL A 37 -6.74 41.04 -4.60
C VAL A 37 -5.78 39.97 -4.08
N SER A 38 -4.89 39.44 -4.93
CA SER A 38 -3.63 38.82 -4.49
C SER A 38 -2.48 39.16 -5.44
N ARG A 39 -1.30 39.35 -4.84
CA ARG A 39 -0.21 40.22 -5.31
C ARG A 39 0.53 39.67 -6.53
N LEU A 40 0.61 40.48 -7.59
CA LEU A 40 1.53 40.35 -8.72
C LEU A 40 2.98 40.47 -8.23
N TRP A 41 3.72 39.37 -8.04
CA TRP A 41 5.19 39.40 -7.93
C TRP A 41 5.88 38.21 -8.64
N VAL A 42 5.30 37.65 -9.72
CA VAL A 42 5.96 36.59 -10.52
C VAL A 42 5.64 36.71 -12.02
N THR A 43 5.96 37.84 -12.65
CA THR A 43 5.93 37.96 -14.13
C THR A 43 7.05 38.82 -14.71
N VAL A 44 8.13 39.07 -13.97
CA VAL A 44 9.30 39.80 -14.50
C VAL A 44 10.58 38.93 -14.58
N ARG A 45 10.61 37.73 -13.98
CA ARG A 45 11.83 36.88 -14.01
C ARG A 45 12.03 36.04 -15.28
N ARG A 46 11.00 35.84 -16.10
CA ARG A 46 11.15 35.09 -17.39
C ARG A 46 11.84 35.90 -18.50
N ALA A 47 11.92 37.23 -18.37
CA ALA A 47 12.65 38.08 -19.32
C ALA A 47 14.18 38.12 -19.05
N LEU A 48 14.64 37.71 -17.87
CA LEU A 48 16.06 37.69 -17.50
C LEU A 48 16.81 36.47 -18.08
N TRP A 49 16.09 35.42 -18.49
CA TRP A 49 16.67 34.24 -19.16
C TRP A 49 17.19 34.54 -20.58
N LEU A 50 16.65 35.58 -21.24
CA LEU A 50 17.17 36.07 -22.52
C LEU A 50 18.17 37.24 -22.36
N LEU A 51 18.06 38.02 -21.27
CA LEU A 51 19.00 39.12 -21.00
C LEU A 51 20.36 38.64 -20.44
N GLY A 52 20.39 37.51 -19.73
CA GLY A 52 21.64 36.89 -19.23
C GLY A 52 22.51 36.26 -20.33
N MET A 53 21.90 35.79 -21.44
CA MET A 53 22.64 35.35 -22.63
C MET A 53 23.08 36.54 -23.51
N ALA A 54 22.35 37.66 -23.50
CA ALA A 54 22.69 38.83 -24.29
C ALA A 54 23.86 39.65 -23.73
N LEU A 55 24.12 39.61 -22.41
CA LEU A 55 25.26 40.32 -21.80
C LEU A 55 26.62 39.59 -21.94
N PHE A 56 26.64 38.38 -22.52
CA PHE A 56 27.86 37.70 -22.97
C PHE A 56 28.01 37.64 -24.50
N ALA A 57 27.12 38.31 -25.26
CA ALA A 57 27.28 38.52 -26.70
C ALA A 57 28.24 39.68 -27.04
N GLY A 58 29.15 40.03 -26.13
CA GLY A 58 30.37 40.71 -26.54
C GLY A 58 31.14 39.74 -27.42
N GLN A 59 31.43 40.13 -28.66
CA GLN A 59 32.38 39.42 -29.50
C GLN A 59 33.76 39.46 -28.83
N ALA A 60 34.00 38.57 -27.86
CA ALA A 60 35.34 38.25 -27.46
C ALA A 60 35.94 37.50 -28.66
N SER A 61 36.74 38.21 -29.46
CA SER A 61 37.60 37.59 -30.46
C SER A 61 38.38 36.47 -29.76
N ALA A 62 38.34 35.25 -30.29
CA ALA A 62 39.14 34.15 -29.78
C ALA A 62 40.61 34.59 -29.81
N GLY A 63 41.22 34.77 -28.65
CA GLY A 63 42.56 35.35 -28.52
C GLY A 63 43.67 34.36 -28.86
N GLY A 64 43.31 33.15 -29.31
CA GLY A 64 44.21 32.03 -29.52
C GLY A 64 44.82 31.53 -28.21
N ILE A 65 45.93 30.81 -28.33
CA ILE A 65 46.72 30.37 -27.18
C ILE A 65 47.84 31.39 -26.95
N VAL A 66 47.88 32.01 -25.78
CA VAL A 66 48.84 33.07 -25.43
C VAL A 66 49.45 32.76 -24.07
N ALA A 67 50.75 32.46 -24.06
CA ALA A 67 51.52 32.21 -22.83
C ALA A 67 51.49 33.42 -21.88
N ASP A 68 51.50 33.17 -20.57
CA ASP A 68 51.56 34.23 -19.56
C ASP A 68 53.00 34.77 -19.47
N GLY A 69 53.23 35.92 -20.08
CA GLY A 69 54.52 36.61 -20.02
C GLY A 69 54.93 37.07 -18.62
N GLN A 70 54.03 37.04 -17.62
CA GLN A 70 54.31 37.38 -16.23
C GLN A 70 54.57 36.16 -15.33
N ALA A 71 54.23 34.94 -15.78
CA ALA A 71 54.50 33.71 -15.02
C ALA A 71 56.01 33.45 -14.86
N ALA A 72 56.44 32.55 -13.96
CA ALA A 72 57.85 32.17 -13.87
C ALA A 72 58.36 31.52 -15.18
N PRO A 73 59.63 31.67 -15.59
CA PRO A 73 60.13 31.08 -16.83
C PRO A 73 59.88 29.56 -16.97
N ALA A 74 59.94 28.82 -15.86
CA ALA A 74 59.63 27.39 -15.79
C ALA A 74 58.16 27.05 -16.06
N MET A 75 57.26 28.03 -16.06
CA MET A 75 55.83 27.92 -16.35
C MET A 75 55.43 28.57 -17.68
N ARG A 76 56.35 29.18 -18.43
CA ARG A 76 56.04 29.87 -19.70
C ARG A 76 56.22 28.96 -20.91
N PRO A 77 55.19 28.32 -21.48
CA PRO A 77 55.36 27.46 -22.66
C PRO A 77 55.82 28.24 -23.89
N GLY A 78 56.35 27.53 -24.90
CA GLY A 78 56.56 28.10 -26.23
C GLY A 78 55.32 27.90 -27.08
N VAL A 79 54.69 28.96 -27.57
CA VAL A 79 53.55 28.85 -28.50
C VAL A 79 54.02 29.24 -29.89
N ILE A 80 53.92 28.30 -30.83
CA ILE A 80 54.27 28.49 -32.24
C ILE A 80 53.10 28.03 -33.12
N VAL A 81 53.24 28.18 -34.43
CA VAL A 81 52.28 27.69 -35.42
C VAL A 81 52.93 26.56 -36.21
N THR A 82 52.23 25.46 -36.41
CA THR A 82 52.66 24.33 -37.23
C THR A 82 52.70 24.71 -38.71
N GLN A 83 53.31 23.88 -39.55
CA GLN A 83 53.34 24.11 -41.00
C GLN A 83 51.93 24.16 -41.63
N ASN A 84 50.95 23.46 -41.05
CA ASN A 84 49.56 23.48 -41.50
C ASN A 84 48.68 24.51 -40.77
N GLY A 85 49.28 25.45 -40.04
CA GLY A 85 48.57 26.61 -39.49
C GLY A 85 47.79 26.35 -38.21
N LEU A 86 48.10 25.28 -37.46
CA LEU A 86 47.55 24.98 -36.14
C LEU A 86 48.44 25.56 -35.03
N PRO A 87 47.88 26.02 -33.91
CA PRO A 87 48.66 26.33 -32.72
C PRO A 87 49.38 25.08 -32.18
N GLN A 88 50.69 25.19 -31.95
CA GLN A 88 51.49 24.20 -31.25
C GLN A 88 52.08 24.81 -29.98
N VAL A 89 51.79 24.16 -28.86
CA VAL A 89 52.36 24.46 -27.55
C VAL A 89 53.53 23.50 -27.29
N ASN A 90 54.74 24.03 -27.38
CA ASN A 90 55.92 23.42 -26.79
C ASN A 90 55.84 23.58 -25.27
N ILE A 91 55.28 22.56 -24.61
CA ILE A 91 55.10 22.52 -23.16
C ILE A 91 56.44 22.63 -22.43
N ASN A 92 56.41 23.05 -21.17
CA ASN A 92 57.61 23.06 -20.32
C ASN A 92 58.07 21.64 -20.00
N ALA A 93 59.36 21.48 -19.70
CA ALA A 93 59.89 20.22 -19.18
C ALA A 93 59.09 19.77 -17.94
N PRO A 94 58.73 18.48 -17.84
CA PRO A 94 58.09 17.97 -16.64
C PRO A 94 59.04 18.08 -15.44
N ASN A 95 58.48 18.30 -14.25
CA ASN A 95 59.22 18.17 -13.01
C ASN A 95 59.52 16.70 -12.67
N GLN A 96 60.16 16.45 -11.52
CA GLN A 96 60.50 15.09 -11.06
C GLN A 96 59.27 14.19 -10.86
N ALA A 97 58.09 14.78 -10.62
CA ALA A 97 56.82 14.06 -10.50
C ALA A 97 56.10 13.87 -11.85
N GLY A 98 56.73 14.21 -12.98
CA GLY A 98 56.15 14.04 -14.31
C GLY A 98 55.12 15.11 -14.71
N VAL A 99 55.02 16.22 -13.96
CA VAL A 99 54.05 17.30 -14.22
C VAL A 99 54.69 18.43 -15.03
N SER A 100 54.14 18.72 -16.20
CA SER A 100 54.44 19.92 -16.98
C SER A 100 53.40 21.00 -16.70
N HIS A 101 53.81 22.09 -16.07
CA HIS A 101 52.94 23.21 -15.72
C HIS A 101 53.13 24.37 -16.69
N ASN A 102 52.07 24.76 -17.38
CA ASN A 102 52.06 25.77 -18.42
C ASN A 102 51.03 26.85 -18.08
N SER A 103 51.46 28.11 -18.01
CA SER A 103 50.64 29.25 -17.64
C SER A 103 50.35 30.16 -18.83
N TYR A 104 49.10 30.64 -18.92
CA TYR A 104 48.56 31.37 -20.07
C TYR A 104 47.79 32.62 -19.65
N LYS A 105 47.84 33.66 -20.49
CA LYS A 105 46.91 34.80 -20.42
C LYS A 105 45.58 34.49 -21.11
N GLN A 106 45.63 33.72 -22.19
CA GLN A 106 44.46 33.22 -22.93
C GLN A 106 44.76 31.79 -23.41
N PHE A 107 43.76 30.91 -23.33
CA PHE A 107 43.85 29.56 -23.87
C PHE A 107 42.55 29.24 -24.60
N ASP A 108 42.48 29.66 -25.86
CA ASP A 108 41.38 29.36 -26.77
C ASP A 108 41.85 28.40 -27.86
N VAL A 109 41.00 27.42 -28.19
CA VAL A 109 41.24 26.42 -29.22
C VAL A 109 40.15 26.57 -30.28
N ASP A 110 40.54 26.80 -31.53
CA ASP A 110 39.60 26.87 -32.65
C ASP A 110 39.10 25.46 -33.06
N GLN A 111 38.21 25.37 -34.05
CA GLN A 111 37.66 24.09 -34.51
C GLN A 111 38.68 23.14 -35.12
N ARG A 112 39.81 23.65 -35.60
CA ARG A 112 40.88 22.84 -36.21
C ARG A 112 41.78 22.20 -35.14
N GLY A 113 41.68 22.65 -33.89
CA GLY A 113 42.37 22.07 -32.73
C GLY A 113 43.72 22.72 -32.42
N ALA A 114 44.45 22.14 -31.48
CA ALA A 114 45.80 22.57 -31.11
C ALA A 114 46.66 21.39 -30.64
N ILE A 115 47.97 21.52 -30.83
CA ILE A 115 48.96 20.50 -30.46
C ILE A 115 49.62 20.86 -29.13
N LEU A 116 49.67 19.90 -28.20
CA LEU A 116 50.50 19.91 -27.00
C LEU A 116 51.73 19.03 -27.27
N ASN A 117 52.87 19.63 -27.56
CA ASN A 117 54.06 18.90 -27.99
C ASN A 117 54.84 18.30 -26.80
N ASN A 118 54.53 17.04 -26.49
CA ASN A 118 55.15 16.23 -25.43
C ASN A 118 56.22 15.26 -25.98
N SER A 119 56.83 15.60 -27.12
CA SER A 119 57.90 14.80 -27.76
C SER A 119 59.19 15.60 -27.83
N ALA A 120 60.31 15.04 -27.39
CA ALA A 120 61.63 15.65 -27.59
C ALA A 120 62.18 15.45 -29.02
N VAL A 121 61.58 14.54 -29.78
CA VAL A 121 61.97 14.19 -31.15
C VAL A 121 60.85 14.51 -32.14
N MET A 122 61.19 14.55 -33.42
CA MET A 122 60.22 14.71 -34.50
C MET A 122 59.16 13.60 -34.42
N THR A 123 57.87 13.96 -34.39
CA THR A 123 56.77 13.00 -34.22
C THR A 123 55.62 13.32 -35.16
N SER A 124 54.88 12.29 -35.55
CA SER A 124 53.64 12.45 -36.31
C SER A 124 52.48 12.73 -35.36
N THR A 125 51.58 13.60 -35.79
CA THR A 125 50.32 13.96 -35.12
C THR A 125 49.15 13.78 -36.09
N GLN A 126 47.97 13.55 -35.56
CA GLN A 126 46.72 13.35 -36.31
C GLN A 126 46.20 14.67 -36.88
N LEU A 127 46.32 15.77 -36.14
CA LEU A 127 45.82 17.09 -36.55
C LEU A 127 46.84 17.87 -37.40
N ALA A 128 48.15 17.79 -37.07
CA ALA A 128 49.19 18.62 -37.70
C ALA A 128 50.14 17.87 -38.65
N GLY A 129 50.04 16.54 -38.74
CA GLY A 129 51.04 15.73 -39.44
C GLY A 129 52.38 15.73 -38.69
N MET A 130 53.49 15.73 -39.43
CA MET A 130 54.83 15.74 -38.82
C MET A 130 55.16 17.09 -38.19
N ILE A 131 55.50 17.08 -36.90
CA ILE A 131 55.97 18.26 -36.17
C ILE A 131 57.41 18.04 -35.67
N GLN A 132 58.14 19.14 -35.49
CA GLN A 132 59.47 19.10 -34.86
C GLN A 132 59.36 18.78 -33.36
N GLY A 133 60.42 18.17 -32.82
CA GLY A 133 60.53 17.92 -31.38
C GLY A 133 60.45 19.23 -30.57
N ASN A 134 59.91 19.14 -29.36
CA ASN A 134 59.86 20.22 -28.40
C ASN A 134 61.28 20.49 -27.87
N PRO A 135 61.89 21.65 -28.18
CA PRO A 135 63.26 21.96 -27.78
C PRO A 135 63.42 22.15 -26.26
N ARG A 136 62.31 22.15 -25.51
CA ARG A 136 62.30 22.25 -24.04
C ARG A 136 62.36 20.89 -23.35
N LEU A 137 62.26 19.78 -24.09
CA LEU A 137 62.32 18.43 -23.55
C LEU A 137 63.70 17.82 -23.83
N ASP A 138 64.25 17.10 -22.86
CA ASP A 138 65.45 16.29 -23.04
C ASP A 138 65.07 14.95 -23.67
N PRO A 139 65.65 14.57 -24.84
CA PRO A 139 65.43 13.27 -25.46
C PRO A 139 65.74 12.05 -24.57
N ASN A 140 66.56 12.23 -23.53
CA ASN A 140 66.92 11.18 -22.58
C ASN A 140 66.07 11.17 -21.30
N ALA A 141 65.15 12.13 -21.15
CA ALA A 141 64.24 12.21 -20.01
C ALA A 141 62.84 11.68 -20.36
N ALA A 142 62.09 11.27 -19.34
CA ALA A 142 60.69 10.88 -19.53
C ALA A 142 59.85 12.09 -19.96
N SER A 143 58.92 11.85 -20.89
CA SER A 143 57.90 12.83 -21.27
C SER A 143 56.93 13.11 -20.12
N ALA A 144 56.19 14.22 -20.19
CA ALA A 144 55.23 14.58 -19.15
C ALA A 144 54.11 13.55 -19.07
N GLN A 145 53.73 13.17 -17.85
CA GLN A 145 52.56 12.33 -17.58
C GLN A 145 51.30 13.17 -17.36
N ILE A 146 51.46 14.42 -16.89
CA ILE A 146 50.39 15.39 -16.66
C ILE A 146 50.79 16.71 -17.30
N ILE A 147 49.91 17.28 -18.13
CA ILE A 147 50.08 18.60 -18.74
C ILE A 147 49.00 19.53 -18.16
N ILE A 148 49.42 20.46 -17.31
CA ILE A 148 48.57 21.51 -16.75
C ILE A 148 48.61 22.72 -17.66
N ASN A 149 47.44 23.14 -18.14
CA ASN A 149 47.24 24.40 -18.84
C ASN A 149 46.41 25.35 -17.98
N GLU A 150 47.09 26.21 -17.23
CA GLU A 150 46.46 27.14 -16.29
C GLU A 150 46.35 28.54 -16.89
N VAL A 151 45.15 29.11 -16.90
CA VAL A 151 44.88 30.46 -17.37
C VAL A 151 44.80 31.41 -16.18
N ASN A 152 45.64 32.44 -16.20
CA ASN A 152 45.70 33.48 -15.18
C ASN A 152 45.18 34.81 -15.75
N SER A 153 43.88 34.85 -16.08
CA SER A 153 43.21 36.06 -16.55
C SER A 153 41.73 36.06 -16.18
N ASN A 154 41.06 37.19 -16.42
CA ASN A 154 39.61 37.34 -16.18
C ASN A 154 38.75 36.83 -17.36
N ASN A 155 39.37 36.29 -18.41
CA ASN A 155 38.66 35.83 -19.60
C ASN A 155 38.43 34.32 -19.53
N PRO A 156 37.23 33.83 -19.84
CA PRO A 156 36.98 32.40 -19.96
C PRO A 156 37.68 31.82 -21.19
N SER A 157 37.98 30.51 -21.13
CA SER A 157 38.54 29.76 -22.26
C SER A 157 37.45 29.32 -23.24
N GLN A 158 37.69 29.50 -24.53
CA GLN A 158 36.83 29.02 -25.62
C GLN A 158 37.47 27.81 -26.30
N LEU A 159 36.97 26.61 -26.03
CA LEU A 159 37.49 25.36 -26.59
C LEU A 159 36.52 24.82 -27.64
N ARG A 160 36.91 24.88 -28.92
CA ARG A 160 36.04 24.51 -30.06
C ARG A 160 36.54 23.34 -30.89
N GLY A 161 37.70 22.77 -30.53
CA GLY A 161 38.32 21.64 -31.22
C GLY A 161 39.19 20.80 -30.28
N PHE A 162 39.84 19.78 -30.85
CA PHE A 162 40.61 18.81 -30.07
C PHE A 162 42.00 19.32 -29.67
N LEU A 163 42.42 18.96 -28.46
CA LEU A 163 43.80 19.09 -27.98
C LEU A 163 44.53 17.76 -28.20
N GLU A 164 45.53 17.76 -29.06
CA GLU A 164 46.32 16.56 -29.33
C GLU A 164 47.64 16.57 -28.56
N VAL A 165 47.92 15.52 -27.79
CA VAL A 165 49.23 15.31 -27.17
C VAL A 165 50.16 14.62 -28.16
N ALA A 166 51.16 15.32 -28.66
CA ALA A 166 52.16 14.75 -29.55
C ALA A 166 53.23 13.98 -28.74
N GLY A 167 53.61 12.78 -29.19
CA GLY A 167 54.60 11.95 -28.52
C GLY A 167 54.01 11.14 -27.35
N GLY A 168 54.64 11.23 -26.18
CA GLY A 168 54.23 10.47 -25.00
C GLY A 168 52.82 10.83 -24.54
N ARG A 169 51.98 9.83 -24.26
CA ARG A 169 50.61 10.01 -23.76
C ARG A 169 50.63 10.72 -22.40
N ALA A 170 49.79 11.75 -22.24
CA ALA A 170 49.66 12.50 -20.99
C ALA A 170 48.19 12.77 -20.62
N GLN A 171 47.91 13.05 -19.35
CA GLN A 171 46.68 13.71 -18.93
C GLN A 171 46.70 15.18 -19.35
N VAL A 172 45.58 15.69 -19.83
CA VAL A 172 45.42 17.10 -20.19
C VAL A 172 44.47 17.77 -19.21
N ILE A 173 44.96 18.82 -18.54
CA ILE A 173 44.18 19.66 -17.64
C ILE A 173 44.08 21.05 -18.26
N VAL A 174 42.86 21.59 -18.36
CA VAL A 174 42.62 23.00 -18.68
C VAL A 174 41.97 23.64 -17.46
N ALA A 175 42.71 24.53 -16.80
CA ALA A 175 42.30 25.19 -15.57
C ALA A 175 42.10 26.68 -15.81
N ASN A 176 40.87 27.18 -15.73
CA ASN A 176 40.56 28.59 -15.88
C ASN A 176 39.47 29.06 -14.89
N PRO A 177 39.85 29.74 -13.79
CA PRO A 177 38.90 30.24 -12.79
C PRO A 177 37.86 31.25 -13.29
N SER A 178 38.02 31.80 -14.50
CA SER A 178 37.05 32.70 -15.12
C SER A 178 35.96 31.97 -15.90
N GLY A 179 36.12 30.66 -16.13
CA GLY A 179 35.16 29.80 -16.81
C GLY A 179 35.73 29.13 -18.07
N ILE A 180 35.03 28.11 -18.54
CA ILE A 180 35.40 27.35 -19.73
C ILE A 180 34.13 27.10 -20.56
N VAL A 181 34.18 27.40 -21.85
CA VAL A 181 33.15 27.04 -22.82
C VAL A 181 33.72 25.98 -23.75
N CYS A 182 33.12 24.79 -23.75
CA CYS A 182 33.46 23.70 -24.66
C CYS A 182 32.36 23.55 -25.71
N ASN A 183 32.72 23.59 -26.99
CA ASN A 183 31.79 23.44 -28.10
C ASN A 183 32.44 22.59 -29.20
N GLY A 184 32.45 21.27 -29.03
CA GLY A 184 33.19 20.33 -29.88
C GLY A 184 34.64 20.13 -29.43
N CYS A 185 34.94 20.40 -28.16
CA CYS A 185 36.27 20.17 -27.62
C CYS A 185 36.51 18.70 -27.27
N GLY A 186 37.76 18.28 -27.17
CA GLY A 186 38.13 16.92 -26.79
C GLY A 186 39.64 16.76 -26.74
N THR A 187 40.11 15.53 -26.57
CA THR A 187 41.55 15.23 -26.55
C THR A 187 41.92 14.07 -27.45
N ILE A 188 43.11 14.13 -28.05
CA ILE A 188 43.72 13.06 -28.82
C ILE A 188 45.00 12.64 -28.09
N ASN A 189 45.23 11.33 -27.97
CA ASN A 189 46.36 10.77 -27.23
C ASN A 189 46.41 11.25 -25.76
N ALA A 190 45.24 11.45 -25.14
CA ALA A 190 45.14 11.72 -23.71
C ALA A 190 44.57 10.52 -22.94
N GLY A 191 45.09 10.29 -21.73
CA GLY A 191 44.52 9.32 -20.78
C GLY A 191 43.23 9.80 -20.15
N ARG A 192 43.24 11.08 -19.81
CA ARG A 192 42.26 11.77 -19.00
C ARG A 192 42.21 13.23 -19.44
N MET A 193 41.02 13.79 -19.52
CA MET A 193 40.79 15.21 -19.76
C MET A 193 40.11 15.82 -18.54
N THR A 194 40.71 16.86 -17.96
CA THR A 194 40.11 17.60 -16.84
C THR A 194 39.86 19.04 -17.26
N LEU A 195 38.58 19.44 -17.30
CA LEU A 195 38.19 20.83 -17.41
C LEU A 195 37.86 21.35 -16.02
N THR A 196 38.57 22.37 -15.56
CA THR A 196 38.34 22.91 -14.22
C THR A 196 38.35 24.43 -14.17
N THR A 197 37.49 25.00 -13.33
CA THR A 197 37.61 26.41 -12.91
C THR A 197 38.36 26.54 -11.58
N GLY A 198 38.83 25.43 -11.03
CA GLY A 198 39.69 25.42 -9.86
C GLY A 198 41.15 25.68 -10.20
N LYS A 199 41.85 26.29 -9.26
CA LYS A 199 43.30 26.42 -9.34
C LYS A 199 43.95 25.07 -9.00
N PRO A 200 44.86 24.53 -9.84
CA PRO A 200 45.65 23.35 -9.49
C PRO A 200 46.46 23.61 -8.21
N GLN A 201 46.58 22.59 -7.37
CA GLN A 201 47.37 22.60 -6.14
C GLN A 201 48.46 21.54 -6.28
N LEU A 202 49.71 21.89 -6.01
CA LEU A 202 50.85 20.97 -6.06
C LEU A 202 51.33 20.63 -4.64
N ASN A 203 51.80 19.40 -4.47
CA ASN A 203 52.52 18.97 -3.28
C ASN A 203 53.94 19.56 -3.26
N ALA A 204 54.62 19.45 -2.11
CA ALA A 204 56.00 19.93 -1.95
C ALA A 204 57.00 19.25 -2.89
N ASP A 205 56.74 18.02 -3.31
CA ASP A 205 57.53 17.26 -4.29
C ASP A 205 57.21 17.62 -5.77
N GLY A 206 56.25 18.53 -5.98
CA GLY A 206 55.79 18.95 -7.30
C GLY A 206 54.73 18.06 -7.92
N SER A 207 54.27 17.00 -7.25
CA SER A 207 53.16 16.18 -7.75
C SER A 207 51.83 16.96 -7.68
N LEU A 208 50.85 16.62 -8.51
CA LEU A 208 49.52 17.23 -8.44
C LEU A 208 48.79 16.74 -7.18
N ALA A 209 48.45 17.65 -6.28
CA ALA A 209 47.67 17.36 -5.07
C ALA A 209 46.16 17.37 -5.35
N GLY A 210 45.71 18.32 -6.18
CA GLY A 210 44.29 18.49 -6.49
C GLY A 210 43.94 19.84 -7.07
N TYR A 211 42.70 20.27 -6.83
CA TYR A 211 42.11 21.50 -7.36
C TYR A 211 41.35 22.24 -6.27
N GLN A 212 41.50 23.56 -6.22
CA GLN A 212 40.70 24.44 -5.37
C GLN A 212 39.73 25.23 -6.25
N VAL A 213 38.46 24.81 -6.27
CA VAL A 213 37.36 25.39 -7.03
C VAL A 213 36.62 26.39 -6.15
N GLU A 214 36.57 27.65 -6.57
CA GLU A 214 35.88 28.72 -5.81
C GLU A 214 34.80 29.41 -6.62
N ARG A 215 34.98 29.50 -7.95
CA ARG A 215 34.08 30.21 -8.85
C ARG A 215 34.16 29.69 -10.27
N GLY A 216 33.28 30.19 -11.14
CA GLY A 216 33.34 29.98 -12.58
C GLY A 216 32.43 28.86 -13.08
N LEU A 217 32.01 28.99 -14.33
CA LEU A 217 31.11 28.07 -15.03
C LEU A 217 31.88 27.26 -16.07
N VAL A 218 31.61 25.95 -16.13
CA VAL A 218 31.91 25.15 -17.32
C VAL A 218 30.62 24.97 -18.12
N HIS A 219 30.62 25.42 -19.37
CA HIS A 219 29.48 25.30 -20.28
C HIS A 219 29.82 24.37 -21.45
N ILE A 220 29.08 23.27 -21.59
CA ILE A 220 29.14 22.37 -22.75
C ILE A 220 28.05 22.81 -23.72
N GLY A 221 28.47 23.51 -24.78
CA GLY A 221 27.63 24.00 -25.87
C GLY A 221 27.34 22.92 -26.91
N SER A 222 26.67 23.31 -28.00
CA SER A 222 26.05 22.44 -29.00
C SER A 222 26.93 21.33 -29.62
N GLY A 223 28.24 21.53 -29.69
CA GLY A 223 29.20 20.56 -30.26
C GLY A 223 29.63 19.47 -29.29
N GLY A 224 29.25 19.56 -28.01
CA GLY A 224 29.58 18.55 -27.00
C GLY A 224 31.04 18.53 -26.57
N LEU A 225 31.39 17.53 -25.77
CA LEU A 225 32.74 17.27 -25.26
C LEU A 225 33.13 15.82 -25.53
N ASN A 226 34.24 15.62 -26.25
CA ASN A 226 34.82 14.33 -26.60
C ASN A 226 33.89 13.45 -27.46
N GLY A 227 33.15 14.05 -28.39
CA GLY A 227 32.16 13.36 -29.23
C GLY A 227 32.69 12.60 -30.46
N ASP A 228 34.01 12.47 -30.63
CA ASP A 228 34.58 11.70 -31.75
C ASP A 228 34.97 10.29 -31.26
N PRO A 229 34.26 9.23 -31.70
CA PRO A 229 34.55 7.86 -31.27
C PRO A 229 35.92 7.34 -31.70
N ARG A 230 36.61 8.02 -32.63
CA ARG A 230 38.00 7.69 -33.02
C ARG A 230 39.01 8.08 -31.95
N HIS A 231 38.67 9.02 -31.08
CA HIS A 231 39.57 9.61 -30.08
C HIS A 231 39.06 9.30 -28.67
N ASP A 232 39.37 8.08 -28.22
CA ASP A 232 38.76 7.47 -27.06
C ASP A 232 39.41 7.94 -25.74
N THR A 233 38.92 9.06 -25.19
CA THR A 233 39.34 9.57 -23.87
C THR A 233 38.73 8.70 -22.77
N LYS A 234 39.56 8.06 -21.94
CA LYS A 234 39.07 7.11 -20.92
C LYS A 234 38.34 7.78 -19.77
N TYR A 235 38.88 8.90 -19.30
CA TYR A 235 38.39 9.61 -18.12
C TYR A 235 38.15 11.08 -18.45
N VAL A 236 36.99 11.60 -18.07
CA VAL A 236 36.66 13.02 -18.21
C VAL A 236 36.23 13.55 -16.85
N ASP A 237 36.87 14.65 -16.42
CA ASP A 237 36.52 15.37 -15.20
C ASP A 237 36.08 16.79 -15.55
N ILE A 238 34.93 17.22 -15.02
CA ILE A 238 34.44 18.59 -15.10
C ILE A 238 34.29 19.12 -13.67
N LEU A 239 35.19 20.01 -13.25
CA LEU A 239 35.33 20.46 -11.87
C LEU A 239 35.15 21.99 -11.78
N ALA A 240 33.97 22.47 -11.41
CA ALA A 240 33.64 23.89 -11.48
C ALA A 240 32.71 24.35 -10.36
N GLN A 241 32.47 25.67 -10.20
CA GLN A 241 31.43 26.12 -9.27
C GLN A 241 30.04 25.76 -9.82
N ALA A 242 29.83 25.96 -11.12
CA ALA A 242 28.62 25.56 -11.82
C ALA A 242 28.95 24.86 -13.14
N VAL A 243 28.08 23.95 -13.57
CA VAL A 243 28.21 23.21 -14.83
C VAL A 243 26.90 23.23 -15.60
N ALA A 244 26.95 23.61 -16.87
CA ALA A 244 25.81 23.57 -17.78
C ALA A 244 26.10 22.64 -18.96
N VAL A 245 25.22 21.67 -19.23
CA VAL A 245 25.40 20.66 -20.27
C VAL A 245 24.23 20.66 -21.24
N ASN A 246 24.47 21.18 -22.44
CA ASN A 246 23.46 21.33 -23.51
C ASN A 246 23.75 20.47 -24.74
N ALA A 247 24.77 19.61 -24.68
CA ALA A 247 25.09 18.61 -25.68
C ALA A 247 25.72 17.37 -25.01
N GLY A 248 26.10 16.37 -25.81
CA GLY A 248 26.70 15.16 -25.30
C GLY A 248 28.11 15.35 -24.71
N VAL A 249 28.38 14.60 -23.65
CA VAL A 249 29.68 14.45 -22.99
C VAL A 249 30.01 12.97 -22.95
N TRP A 250 31.14 12.58 -23.53
CA TRP A 250 31.50 11.16 -23.68
C TRP A 250 32.83 10.84 -22.99
N ALA A 251 32.89 9.71 -22.29
CA ALA A 251 34.13 9.15 -21.73
C ALA A 251 34.05 7.63 -21.68
N LYS A 252 35.13 6.89 -21.95
CA LYS A 252 35.05 5.42 -22.03
C LYS A 252 34.76 4.74 -20.69
N GLU A 253 35.53 5.10 -19.65
CA GLU A 253 35.50 4.41 -18.36
C GLU A 253 34.71 5.20 -17.31
N GLU A 254 35.01 6.49 -17.15
CA GLU A 254 34.36 7.32 -16.14
C GLU A 254 34.25 8.79 -16.57
N LEU A 255 33.08 9.36 -16.29
CA LEU A 255 32.78 10.78 -16.37
C LEU A 255 32.41 11.29 -14.97
N SER A 256 33.21 12.22 -14.45
CA SER A 256 33.01 12.82 -13.13
C SER A 256 32.74 14.31 -13.26
N VAL A 257 31.61 14.76 -12.71
CA VAL A 257 31.21 16.17 -12.66
C VAL A 257 31.07 16.58 -11.20
N VAL A 258 31.91 17.51 -10.76
CA VAL A 258 31.88 18.06 -9.40
C VAL A 258 31.63 19.56 -9.49
N ALA A 259 30.49 19.97 -8.97
CA ALA A 259 30.02 21.33 -8.92
C ALA A 259 29.98 21.86 -7.48
N GLY A 260 30.20 23.17 -7.35
CA GLY A 260 30.26 23.90 -6.10
C GLY A 260 31.67 24.26 -5.67
N ARG A 261 31.78 24.95 -4.53
CA ARG A 261 33.05 25.41 -3.98
C ARG A 261 33.74 24.27 -3.24
N ASN A 262 34.85 23.78 -3.76
CA ASN A 262 35.45 22.53 -3.33
C ASN A 262 36.99 22.55 -3.33
N ARG A 263 37.57 21.78 -2.41
CA ARG A 263 38.87 21.14 -2.60
C ARG A 263 38.66 19.72 -3.10
N ILE A 264 39.28 19.40 -4.22
CA ILE A 264 39.10 18.12 -4.92
C ILE A 264 40.48 17.48 -5.07
N SER A 265 40.65 16.23 -4.67
CA SER A 265 41.91 15.51 -4.86
C SER A 265 42.24 15.31 -6.34
N ALA A 266 43.51 15.10 -6.68
CA ALA A 266 43.96 14.93 -8.06
C ALA A 266 43.27 13.77 -8.79
N ASP A 267 42.86 12.72 -8.07
CA ASP A 267 42.12 11.57 -8.58
C ASP A 267 40.59 11.79 -8.66
N GLY A 268 40.09 12.95 -8.21
CA GLY A 268 38.67 13.33 -8.21
C GLY A 268 37.80 12.61 -7.16
N LYS A 269 38.36 11.72 -6.34
CA LYS A 269 37.59 10.88 -5.41
C LYS A 269 37.21 11.61 -4.13
N THR A 270 38.13 12.37 -3.57
CA THR A 270 37.92 13.13 -2.34
C THR A 270 37.43 14.54 -2.69
N VAL A 271 36.23 14.89 -2.24
CA VAL A 271 35.62 16.20 -2.45
C VAL A 271 35.28 16.79 -1.09
N MET A 272 35.89 17.94 -0.77
CA MET A 272 35.66 18.67 0.48
C MET A 272 35.10 20.04 0.15
N SER A 273 33.87 20.33 0.61
CA SER A 273 33.25 21.64 0.42
C SER A 273 34.04 22.74 1.14
N LEU A 274 34.16 23.90 0.50
CA LEU A 274 34.75 25.12 1.09
C LEU A 274 33.71 25.96 1.86
N GLY A 275 32.45 25.54 1.91
CA GLY A 275 31.37 26.23 2.60
C GLY A 275 30.64 27.29 1.77
N ALA A 276 29.65 27.93 2.40
CA ALA A 276 28.76 28.89 1.74
C ALA A 276 29.47 30.18 1.30
N ASP A 277 28.93 30.81 0.26
CA ASP A 277 29.33 32.12 -0.29
C ASP A 277 28.06 32.98 -0.44
N ASP A 278 28.21 34.30 -0.47
CA ASP A 278 27.09 35.23 -0.71
C ASP A 278 26.64 35.21 -2.17
N LYS A 279 27.48 34.69 -3.08
CA LYS A 279 27.24 34.58 -4.52
C LYS A 279 27.17 33.13 -4.97
N VAL A 280 25.99 32.52 -4.80
CA VAL A 280 25.70 31.15 -5.25
C VAL A 280 25.07 31.11 -6.65
N PRO A 281 25.39 30.11 -7.48
CA PRO A 281 24.70 29.90 -8.76
C PRO A 281 23.26 29.42 -8.54
N GLU A 282 22.42 29.53 -9.57
CA GLU A 282 21.03 29.03 -9.52
C GLU A 282 21.00 27.49 -9.42
N LEU A 283 21.88 26.83 -10.16
CA LEU A 283 22.04 25.38 -10.20
C LEU A 283 23.52 25.03 -10.21
N ALA A 284 23.88 23.94 -9.53
CA ALA A 284 25.22 23.41 -9.47
C ALA A 284 25.53 22.67 -10.76
N ILE A 285 24.59 21.81 -11.19
CA ILE A 285 24.65 21.13 -12.48
C ILE A 285 23.28 21.27 -13.15
N ASP A 286 23.28 21.79 -14.37
CA ASP A 286 22.08 21.95 -15.19
C ASP A 286 22.26 21.23 -16.53
N MET A 287 21.47 20.19 -16.76
CA MET A 287 21.42 19.47 -18.03
C MET A 287 20.12 19.80 -18.77
N GLY A 288 20.25 20.37 -19.97
CA GLY A 288 19.12 20.67 -20.85
C GLY A 288 18.67 19.46 -21.68
N GLN A 289 17.55 19.60 -22.40
CA GLN A 289 16.95 18.55 -23.24
C GLN A 289 17.89 17.98 -24.32
N MET A 290 18.78 18.81 -24.87
CA MET A 290 19.76 18.38 -25.87
C MET A 290 21.06 17.85 -25.24
N GLY A 291 21.18 17.92 -23.91
CA GLY A 291 22.34 17.43 -23.17
C GLY A 291 22.39 15.90 -23.10
N GLY A 292 23.59 15.37 -22.88
CA GLY A 292 23.74 13.95 -22.57
C GLY A 292 25.09 13.62 -21.96
N MET A 293 25.15 12.50 -21.26
CA MET A 293 26.38 11.93 -20.70
C MET A 293 26.42 10.44 -20.97
N TYR A 294 27.55 9.99 -21.51
CA TYR A 294 27.74 8.61 -21.97
C TYR A 294 29.08 8.10 -21.45
N SER A 295 29.04 7.17 -20.50
CA SER A 295 30.26 6.59 -19.93
C SER A 295 30.04 5.23 -19.28
N GLY A 296 31.11 4.52 -18.90
CA GLY A 296 31.01 3.35 -18.02
C GLY A 296 30.42 3.75 -16.67
N HIS A 297 31.10 4.64 -15.96
CA HIS A 297 30.64 5.23 -14.71
C HIS A 297 30.31 6.71 -14.90
N ILE A 298 29.16 7.16 -14.40
CA ILE A 298 28.80 8.58 -14.37
C ILE A 298 28.65 8.99 -12.91
N ARG A 299 29.42 10.00 -12.49
CA ARG A 299 29.40 10.55 -11.14
C ARG A 299 29.12 12.05 -11.21
N MET A 300 28.08 12.51 -10.53
CA MET A 300 27.67 13.92 -10.48
C MET A 300 27.52 14.36 -9.03
N ILE A 301 28.20 15.42 -8.62
CA ILE A 301 28.16 15.92 -7.24
C ILE A 301 27.97 17.43 -7.24
N GLY A 302 26.95 17.92 -6.55
CA GLY A 302 26.77 19.32 -6.19
C GLY A 302 26.94 19.52 -4.68
N THR A 303 27.90 20.34 -4.26
CA THR A 303 28.25 20.50 -2.83
C THR A 303 27.80 21.82 -2.21
N ASP A 304 27.36 22.79 -3.01
CA ASP A 304 26.89 24.07 -2.51
C ASP A 304 25.51 23.88 -1.85
N ALA A 305 25.42 24.22 -0.56
CA ALA A 305 24.20 24.04 0.21
C ALA A 305 23.02 24.81 -0.41
N GLY A 306 21.90 24.11 -0.63
CA GLY A 306 20.70 24.70 -1.23
C GLY A 306 20.74 24.86 -2.75
N VAL A 307 21.86 24.55 -3.41
CA VAL A 307 22.00 24.66 -4.86
C VAL A 307 21.76 23.31 -5.51
N GLY A 308 20.75 23.23 -6.39
CA GLY A 308 20.26 21.96 -6.93
C GLY A 308 21.04 21.42 -8.14
N VAL A 309 20.77 20.15 -8.46
CA VAL A 309 21.14 19.51 -9.73
C VAL A 309 19.86 19.19 -10.51
N ARG A 310 19.85 19.55 -11.78
CA ARG A 310 18.69 19.42 -12.65
C ARG A 310 19.04 18.68 -13.94
N ASN A 311 18.19 17.71 -14.30
CA ASN A 311 18.15 17.10 -15.62
C ASN A 311 16.78 17.32 -16.26
N GLN A 312 16.72 18.13 -17.32
CA GLN A 312 15.50 18.43 -18.08
C GLN A 312 15.40 17.56 -19.33
N GLY A 313 15.52 16.24 -19.19
CA GLY A 313 15.35 15.29 -20.30
C GLY A 313 16.63 14.98 -21.07
N GLY A 314 17.79 15.42 -20.58
CA GLY A 314 19.09 15.00 -21.11
C GLY A 314 19.33 13.49 -20.90
N HIS A 315 20.01 12.87 -21.86
CA HIS A 315 20.26 11.44 -21.87
C HIS A 315 21.43 11.08 -20.95
N LEU A 316 21.20 10.28 -19.92
CA LEU A 316 22.24 9.72 -19.07
C LEU A 316 22.34 8.23 -19.33
N GLN A 317 23.47 7.78 -19.88
CA GLN A 317 23.68 6.39 -20.29
C GLN A 317 24.98 5.87 -19.66
N ALA A 318 24.84 5.17 -18.53
CA ALA A 318 25.96 4.58 -17.81
C ALA A 318 26.11 3.08 -18.12
N GLY A 319 27.25 2.65 -18.65
CA GLY A 319 27.52 1.24 -18.92
C GLY A 319 27.70 0.38 -17.66
N LYS A 320 27.87 1.01 -16.48
CA LYS A 320 28.04 0.41 -15.16
C LYS A 320 27.19 1.17 -14.13
N THR A 321 27.70 2.24 -13.52
CA THR A 321 27.00 2.91 -12.41
C THR A 321 26.66 4.36 -12.71
N LEU A 322 25.52 4.83 -12.20
CA LEU A 322 25.16 6.25 -12.14
C LEU A 322 25.04 6.68 -10.69
N PHE A 323 25.85 7.66 -10.29
CA PHE A 323 25.82 8.25 -8.95
C PHE A 323 25.57 9.75 -9.05
N VAL A 324 24.55 10.25 -8.35
CA VAL A 324 24.22 11.66 -8.27
C VAL A 324 24.01 12.05 -6.81
N SER A 325 24.75 13.05 -6.35
CA SER A 325 24.59 13.65 -5.02
C SER A 325 24.43 15.17 -5.12
N SER A 326 23.52 15.74 -4.33
CA SER A 326 23.33 17.19 -4.24
C SER A 326 23.06 17.63 -2.80
N GLU A 327 23.76 18.69 -2.36
CA GLU A 327 23.46 19.42 -1.12
C GLU A 327 22.29 20.41 -1.26
N GLY A 328 21.61 20.41 -2.41
CA GLY A 328 20.32 21.06 -2.65
C GLY A 328 19.25 20.07 -3.12
N ARG A 329 18.37 20.52 -4.02
CA ARG A 329 17.32 19.69 -4.65
C ARG A 329 17.88 18.89 -5.84
N LEU A 330 17.38 17.67 -6.06
CA LEU A 330 17.52 16.96 -7.33
C LEU A 330 16.21 17.02 -8.13
N SER A 331 16.28 17.40 -9.40
CA SER A 331 15.12 17.45 -10.30
C SER A 331 15.40 16.69 -11.59
N TRP A 332 14.77 15.54 -11.76
CA TRP A 332 14.73 14.77 -13.00
C TRP A 332 13.38 14.94 -13.67
N GLN A 333 13.34 15.64 -14.79
CA GLN A 333 12.11 15.92 -15.52
C GLN A 333 12.31 15.58 -16.99
N SER A 334 11.65 14.51 -17.45
CA SER A 334 11.61 14.14 -18.86
C SER A 334 10.18 13.85 -19.30
N GLU A 335 9.79 14.43 -20.43
CA GLU A 335 8.53 14.13 -21.12
C GLU A 335 8.63 12.87 -22.00
N ALA A 336 9.83 12.28 -22.11
CA ALA A 336 10.04 11.08 -22.90
C ALA A 336 9.43 9.85 -22.22
N MET A 337 8.74 9.04 -23.01
CA MET A 337 8.19 7.75 -22.57
C MET A 337 9.27 6.68 -22.40
N GLU A 338 10.37 6.80 -23.15
CA GLU A 338 11.52 5.93 -23.05
C GLU A 338 12.46 6.34 -21.90
N ALA A 339 13.24 5.37 -21.41
CA ALA A 339 14.18 5.64 -20.33
C ALA A 339 15.35 6.48 -20.83
N VAL A 340 15.31 7.80 -20.61
CA VAL A 340 16.41 8.72 -20.95
C VAL A 340 17.56 8.65 -19.95
N THR A 341 17.28 8.18 -18.72
CA THR A 341 18.29 7.88 -17.70
C THR A 341 18.38 6.37 -17.49
N GLN A 342 19.51 5.78 -17.85
CA GLN A 342 19.76 4.34 -17.73
C GLN A 342 21.17 4.05 -17.21
N ALA A 343 21.30 3.01 -16.39
CA ALA A 343 22.58 2.38 -16.07
C ALA A 343 22.49 0.86 -16.20
N SER A 344 23.53 0.18 -16.70
CA SER A 344 23.57 -1.30 -16.73
C SER A 344 23.76 -1.94 -15.35
N GLY A 345 24.19 -1.17 -14.36
CA GLY A 345 24.31 -1.55 -12.94
C GLY A 345 23.55 -0.54 -12.07
N ASP A 346 24.10 -0.25 -10.90
CA ASP A 346 23.40 0.51 -9.86
C ASP A 346 23.21 1.99 -10.21
N VAL A 347 22.06 2.52 -9.79
CA VAL A 347 21.73 3.95 -9.84
C VAL A 347 21.50 4.45 -8.42
N THR A 348 22.20 5.51 -8.02
CA THR A 348 21.99 6.19 -6.73
C THR A 348 21.73 7.67 -6.96
N LEU A 349 20.60 8.16 -6.45
CA LEU A 349 20.21 9.57 -6.44
C LEU A 349 20.07 10.02 -4.98
N THR A 350 20.87 10.98 -4.55
CA THR A 350 20.85 11.49 -3.16
C THR A 350 20.75 13.01 -3.12
N ALA A 351 19.80 13.54 -2.37
CA ALA A 351 19.59 14.98 -2.19
C ALA A 351 19.50 15.36 -0.71
N ARG A 352 19.88 16.60 -0.38
CA ARG A 352 19.55 17.21 0.90
C ARG A 352 18.10 17.69 0.94
N ASP A 353 17.71 18.59 0.03
CA ASP A 353 16.45 19.37 0.17
C ASP A 353 15.20 18.72 -0.46
N GLY A 354 15.37 17.67 -1.27
CA GLY A 354 14.27 16.95 -1.92
C GLY A 354 14.63 16.38 -3.29
N ILE A 355 13.82 15.42 -3.73
CA ILE A 355 13.94 14.80 -5.06
C ILE A 355 12.62 14.89 -5.79
N GLU A 356 12.64 15.39 -7.02
CA GLU A 356 11.53 15.35 -7.97
C GLU A 356 11.92 14.49 -9.16
N HIS A 357 11.07 13.51 -9.49
CA HIS A 357 11.28 12.59 -10.62
C HIS A 357 10.02 12.46 -11.47
N HIS A 358 10.16 12.80 -12.75
CA HIS A 358 9.20 12.57 -13.82
C HIS A 358 9.89 11.98 -15.06
N GLY A 359 9.16 11.16 -15.82
CA GLY A 359 9.70 10.35 -16.91
C GLY A 359 10.15 8.96 -16.46
N LYS A 360 10.93 8.27 -17.28
CA LYS A 360 11.38 6.89 -17.01
C LYS A 360 12.88 6.84 -16.68
N LEU A 361 13.20 6.16 -15.58
CA LEU A 361 14.57 5.83 -15.17
C LEU A 361 14.67 4.32 -14.99
N HIS A 362 15.75 3.73 -15.53
CA HIS A 362 16.01 2.29 -15.41
C HIS A 362 17.41 2.00 -14.85
N SER A 363 17.49 1.10 -13.87
CA SER A 363 18.75 0.54 -13.35
C SER A 363 18.86 -0.95 -13.69
N GLY A 364 20.01 -1.37 -14.22
CA GLY A 364 20.32 -2.80 -14.43
C GLY A 364 20.78 -3.52 -13.17
N GLY A 365 20.95 -2.79 -12.06
CA GLY A 365 21.24 -3.31 -10.72
C GLY A 365 20.22 -2.78 -9.69
N LYS A 366 20.70 -2.23 -8.58
CA LYS A 366 19.88 -1.59 -7.54
C LYS A 366 19.62 -0.12 -7.85
N LEU A 367 18.41 0.35 -7.57
CA LEU A 367 18.05 1.76 -7.59
C LEU A 367 17.82 2.29 -6.18
N VAL A 368 18.59 3.29 -5.77
CA VAL A 368 18.44 4.00 -4.48
C VAL A 368 18.12 5.47 -4.73
N VAL A 369 17.03 5.95 -4.13
CA VAL A 369 16.59 7.35 -4.17
C VAL A 369 16.41 7.83 -2.73
N GLN A 370 17.27 8.76 -2.30
CA GLN A 370 17.31 9.20 -0.90
C GLN A 370 17.26 10.73 -0.77
N SER A 371 16.34 11.22 0.05
CA SER A 371 16.27 12.63 0.45
C SER A 371 16.46 12.77 1.96
N ARG A 372 17.42 13.59 2.40
CA ARG A 372 17.79 13.71 3.83
C ARG A 372 16.91 14.68 4.62
N GLU A 373 16.67 15.88 4.09
CA GLU A 373 15.93 16.96 4.76
C GLU A 373 14.65 17.37 4.00
N GLY A 374 14.38 16.75 2.85
CA GLY A 374 13.21 16.99 2.02
C GLY A 374 12.41 15.74 1.68
N GLY A 375 11.31 15.94 0.95
CA GLY A 375 10.45 14.86 0.45
C GLY A 375 10.91 14.28 -0.89
N ILE A 376 10.36 13.12 -1.25
CA ILE A 376 10.48 12.54 -2.60
C ILE A 376 9.14 12.70 -3.32
N ARG A 377 9.16 13.26 -4.54
CA ARG A 377 8.02 13.27 -5.46
C ARG A 377 8.38 12.47 -6.71
N GLN A 378 7.62 11.42 -6.96
CA GLN A 378 7.77 10.53 -8.09
C GLN A 378 6.43 10.49 -8.84
N SER A 379 6.45 10.75 -10.14
CA SER A 379 5.23 10.69 -10.98
C SER A 379 5.38 9.90 -12.27
N GLY A 380 6.60 9.44 -12.59
CA GLY A 380 6.91 8.68 -13.80
C GLY A 380 7.10 7.18 -13.53
N THR A 381 8.15 6.58 -14.09
CA THR A 381 8.50 5.16 -13.87
C THR A 381 9.90 5.05 -13.31
N LEU A 382 10.03 4.44 -12.14
CA LEU A 382 11.31 3.97 -11.59
C LEU A 382 11.33 2.45 -11.72
N ALA A 383 12.26 1.94 -12.51
CA ALA A 383 12.40 0.52 -12.81
C ALA A 383 13.82 0.05 -12.48
N ALA A 384 13.95 -1.16 -11.94
CA ALA A 384 15.25 -1.76 -11.69
C ALA A 384 15.21 -3.27 -11.90
N VAL A 385 16.28 -3.84 -12.44
CA VAL A 385 16.46 -5.31 -12.53
C VAL A 385 16.67 -5.92 -11.13
N GLY A 386 17.25 -5.15 -10.21
CA GLY A 386 17.36 -5.47 -8.79
C GLY A 386 16.38 -4.68 -7.92
N ASP A 387 16.78 -4.43 -6.68
CA ASP A 387 15.92 -3.78 -5.67
C ASP A 387 15.72 -2.29 -5.96
N ILE A 388 14.57 -1.77 -5.53
CA ILE A 388 14.28 -0.33 -5.51
C ILE A 388 14.09 0.12 -4.06
N GLN A 389 14.79 1.19 -3.68
CA GLN A 389 14.68 1.77 -2.35
C GLN A 389 14.46 3.30 -2.42
N LEU A 390 13.32 3.76 -1.91
CA LEU A 390 13.01 5.18 -1.71
C LEU A 390 13.04 5.49 -0.21
N VAL A 391 13.86 6.46 0.20
CA VAL A 391 14.04 6.85 1.61
C VAL A 391 13.91 8.36 1.78
N SER A 392 13.02 8.82 2.66
CA SER A 392 12.87 10.25 2.97
C SER A 392 12.46 10.49 4.42
N ASP A 393 13.07 11.47 5.09
CA ASP A 393 12.62 11.87 6.43
C ASP A 393 11.39 12.80 6.42
N ARG A 394 10.95 13.31 5.25
CA ARG A 394 9.87 14.32 5.13
C ARG A 394 8.69 13.89 4.25
N GLY A 395 8.66 12.64 3.82
CA GLY A 395 7.52 12.06 3.10
C GLY A 395 7.83 11.64 1.67
N ILE A 396 7.04 10.69 1.18
CA ILE A 396 7.13 10.15 -0.19
C ILE A 396 5.76 10.32 -0.85
N GLN A 397 5.73 10.97 -2.01
CA GLN A 397 4.56 11.07 -2.88
C GLN A 397 4.89 10.36 -4.20
N SER A 398 4.19 9.27 -4.51
CA SER A 398 4.44 8.42 -5.67
C SER A 398 3.15 8.15 -6.45
N SER A 399 2.90 8.90 -7.52
CA SER A 399 1.72 8.69 -8.37
C SER A 399 2.00 7.81 -9.59
N GLY A 400 3.26 7.44 -9.84
CA GLY A 400 3.70 6.66 -10.99
C GLY A 400 3.98 5.19 -10.68
N HIS A 401 4.82 4.55 -11.50
CA HIS A 401 5.16 3.13 -11.39
C HIS A 401 6.51 2.91 -10.71
N LEU A 402 6.54 2.03 -9.71
CA LEU A 402 7.73 1.53 -9.04
C LEU A 402 7.82 0.01 -9.28
N LEU A 403 8.84 -0.41 -10.05
CA LEU A 403 8.92 -1.75 -10.63
C LEU A 403 10.26 -2.42 -10.27
N ALA A 404 10.29 -3.16 -9.16
CA ALA A 404 11.49 -3.89 -8.74
C ALA A 404 11.55 -5.26 -9.43
N GLY A 405 12.72 -5.63 -9.95
CA GLY A 405 12.91 -6.85 -10.73
C GLY A 405 12.44 -6.75 -12.19
N SER A 406 12.24 -5.54 -12.70
CA SER A 406 11.78 -5.33 -14.08
C SER A 406 12.93 -5.02 -15.05
N ASP A 407 12.72 -5.34 -16.32
CA ASP A 407 13.60 -4.88 -17.40
C ASP A 407 13.31 -3.45 -17.85
N VAL A 408 14.07 -2.96 -18.85
CA VAL A 408 13.91 -1.63 -19.42
C VAL A 408 12.55 -1.42 -20.09
N ASN A 409 11.83 -2.49 -20.44
CA ASN A 409 10.49 -2.43 -21.03
C ASN A 409 9.38 -2.52 -19.97
N SER A 410 9.73 -2.36 -18.68
CA SER A 410 8.79 -2.44 -17.55
C SER A 410 8.17 -3.83 -17.36
N THR A 411 8.83 -4.90 -17.85
CA THR A 411 8.38 -6.28 -17.66
C THR A 411 9.05 -6.89 -16.43
N LEU A 412 8.26 -7.38 -15.47
CA LEU A 412 8.76 -8.05 -14.25
C LEU A 412 9.40 -9.40 -14.60
N MET A 413 10.72 -9.49 -14.47
CA MET A 413 11.51 -10.64 -14.88
C MET A 413 12.14 -11.39 -13.69
N ARG A 414 12.59 -10.67 -12.65
CA ARG A 414 13.34 -11.23 -11.51
C ARG A 414 12.64 -10.99 -10.17
N GLU A 415 13.04 -11.76 -9.16
CA GLU A 415 12.73 -11.49 -7.76
C GLU A 415 13.64 -10.38 -7.24
N ALA A 416 13.04 -9.34 -6.65
CA ALA A 416 13.72 -8.18 -6.08
C ALA A 416 12.78 -7.47 -5.09
N ASP A 417 13.30 -6.65 -4.20
CA ASP A 417 12.47 -5.92 -3.23
C ASP A 417 12.17 -4.49 -3.67
N LEU A 418 10.95 -4.06 -3.39
CA LEU A 418 10.55 -2.66 -3.43
C LEU A 418 10.36 -2.14 -2.01
N VAL A 419 11.12 -1.12 -1.62
CA VAL A 419 11.07 -0.53 -0.28
C VAL A 419 10.81 0.96 -0.36
N LEU A 420 9.74 1.42 0.29
CA LEU A 420 9.46 2.83 0.53
C LEU A 420 9.50 3.06 2.04
N SER A 421 10.41 3.91 2.51
CA SER A 421 10.57 4.21 3.93
C SER A 421 10.58 5.70 4.20
N SER A 422 9.71 6.14 5.11
CA SER A 422 9.60 7.52 5.52
C SER A 422 9.36 7.67 7.02
N ARG A 423 9.93 8.71 7.63
CA ARG A 423 9.58 9.13 9.01
C ARG A 423 8.29 9.95 9.08
N SER A 424 7.79 10.38 7.93
CA SER A 424 6.55 11.12 7.72
C SER A 424 5.58 10.30 6.86
N ASP A 425 4.57 10.94 6.30
CA ASP A 425 3.55 10.28 5.47
C ASP A 425 4.11 9.72 4.15
N ILE A 426 3.54 8.59 3.72
CA ILE A 426 3.71 8.05 2.37
C ILE A 426 2.35 8.11 1.67
N GLN A 427 2.31 8.68 0.47
CA GLN A 427 1.16 8.68 -0.43
C GLN A 427 1.58 8.03 -1.75
N ALA A 428 0.98 6.89 -2.09
CA ALA A 428 1.29 6.18 -3.32
C ALA A 428 0.02 5.67 -4.02
N SER A 429 -0.27 6.17 -5.22
CA SER A 429 -1.51 5.86 -5.94
C SER A 429 -1.29 5.13 -7.27
N GLY A 430 -0.03 4.86 -7.64
CA GLY A 430 0.32 4.20 -8.90
C GLY A 430 0.54 2.69 -8.76
N SER A 431 1.57 2.14 -9.40
CA SER A 431 1.87 0.70 -9.31
C SER A 431 3.08 0.44 -8.42
N LEU A 432 2.92 -0.45 -7.44
CA LEU A 432 3.98 -0.90 -6.53
C LEU A 432 4.19 -2.40 -6.76
N LEU A 433 5.08 -2.76 -7.67
CA LEU A 433 5.18 -4.12 -8.19
C LEU A 433 6.55 -4.75 -7.94
N SER A 434 6.52 -6.00 -7.53
CA SER A 434 7.68 -6.87 -7.33
C SER A 434 7.26 -8.33 -7.48
N LYS A 435 8.19 -9.25 -7.75
CA LYS A 435 7.95 -10.70 -7.60
C LYS A 435 8.24 -11.25 -6.19
N ARG A 436 8.97 -10.50 -5.35
CA ARG A 436 9.36 -10.90 -3.99
C ARG A 436 8.61 -10.08 -2.95
N ASP A 437 9.15 -8.95 -2.49
CA ASP A 437 8.55 -8.16 -1.42
C ASP A 437 8.26 -6.71 -1.85
N VAL A 438 7.12 -6.18 -1.39
CA VAL A 438 6.79 -4.75 -1.38
C VAL A 438 6.62 -4.33 0.08
N ASN A 439 7.52 -3.47 0.57
CA ASN A 439 7.52 -2.96 1.94
C ASN A 439 7.31 -1.45 1.94
N VAL A 440 6.24 -0.98 2.58
CA VAL A 440 5.91 0.45 2.72
C VAL A 440 5.83 0.79 4.19
N THR A 441 6.66 1.74 4.66
CA THR A 441 6.73 2.11 6.08
C THR A 441 6.75 3.62 6.26
N GLY A 442 5.76 4.16 6.98
CA GLY A 442 5.55 5.61 7.18
C GLY A 442 4.94 5.96 8.54
N TYR A 443 4.76 7.26 8.81
CA TYR A 443 3.92 7.72 9.93
C TYR A 443 2.43 7.40 9.68
N ARG A 444 1.91 7.88 8.55
CA ARG A 444 0.69 7.41 7.86
C ARG A 444 1.11 6.78 6.52
N VAL A 445 0.42 5.72 6.09
CA VAL A 445 0.61 5.15 4.76
C VAL A 445 -0.70 5.18 4.00
N ASP A 446 -0.77 5.99 2.96
CA ASP A 446 -1.89 6.03 2.03
C ASP A 446 -1.46 5.40 0.71
N VAL A 447 -2.01 4.23 0.43
CA VAL A 447 -1.84 3.50 -0.83
C VAL A 447 -3.15 3.41 -1.60
N SER A 448 -4.06 4.36 -1.38
CA SER A 448 -5.37 4.40 -2.04
C SER A 448 -5.20 4.48 -3.56
N GLN A 449 -6.11 3.82 -4.29
CA GLN A 449 -6.14 3.72 -5.75
C GLN A 449 -4.93 3.03 -6.40
N SER A 450 -3.98 2.54 -5.62
CA SER A 450 -2.79 1.87 -6.15
C SER A 450 -3.02 0.40 -6.50
N SER A 451 -2.11 -0.13 -7.32
CA SER A 451 -2.01 -1.55 -7.63
C SER A 451 -0.74 -2.11 -6.97
N LEU A 452 -0.91 -2.89 -5.91
CA LEU A 452 0.17 -3.58 -5.21
C LEU A 452 0.19 -5.06 -5.63
N ALA A 453 1.34 -5.54 -6.09
CA ALA A 453 1.51 -6.96 -6.38
C ALA A 453 2.90 -7.45 -5.99
N ALA A 454 2.96 -8.51 -5.17
CA ALA A 454 4.19 -9.14 -4.71
C ALA A 454 3.92 -10.53 -4.11
N ASN A 455 4.95 -11.34 -3.89
CA ASN A 455 4.78 -12.54 -3.06
C ASN A 455 4.42 -12.14 -1.62
N ARG A 456 5.10 -11.13 -1.05
CA ARG A 456 4.74 -10.52 0.25
C ARG A 456 4.55 -9.01 0.13
N VAL A 457 3.43 -8.51 0.63
CA VAL A 457 3.16 -7.08 0.80
C VAL A 457 3.12 -6.75 2.28
N VAL A 458 3.96 -5.82 2.72
CA VAL A 458 3.99 -5.30 4.09
C VAL A 458 3.70 -3.80 4.06
N ILE A 459 2.64 -3.40 4.75
CA ILE A 459 2.27 -2.00 4.95
C ILE A 459 2.32 -1.73 6.44
N ALA A 460 3.25 -0.87 6.86
CA ALA A 460 3.43 -0.50 8.26
C ALA A 460 3.26 1.01 8.43
N ALA A 461 2.30 1.42 9.25
CA ALA A 461 2.18 2.80 9.71
C ALA A 461 2.44 2.86 11.22
N GLN A 462 2.83 4.03 11.72
CA GLN A 462 2.91 4.27 13.15
C GLN A 462 1.49 4.53 13.71
N VAL A 463 1.23 5.76 14.12
CA VAL A 463 -0.06 6.19 14.68
C VAL A 463 -1.00 6.77 13.61
N GLY A 464 -0.49 7.10 12.42
CA GLY A 464 -1.23 7.84 11.38
C GLY A 464 -2.28 7.03 10.60
N GLY A 465 -2.29 5.70 10.79
CA GLY A 465 -3.20 4.79 10.09
C GLY A 465 -2.74 4.39 8.69
N VAL A 466 -3.51 3.50 8.07
CA VAL A 466 -3.31 3.01 6.70
C VAL A 466 -4.56 3.30 5.87
N ALA A 467 -4.40 3.85 4.67
CA ALA A 467 -5.48 3.98 3.70
C ALA A 467 -5.22 3.09 2.48
N LEU A 468 -6.22 2.29 2.12
CA LEU A 468 -6.28 1.30 1.04
C LEU A 468 -7.51 1.54 0.16
N GLN A 469 -8.09 2.74 0.18
CA GLN A 469 -9.36 3.02 -0.49
C GLN A 469 -9.22 2.75 -1.99
N GLN A 470 -10.10 1.91 -2.55
CA GLN A 470 -10.08 1.50 -3.96
C GLN A 470 -8.75 0.87 -4.43
N ALA A 471 -7.88 0.43 -3.51
CA ALA A 471 -6.63 -0.21 -3.85
C ALA A 471 -6.87 -1.65 -4.36
N LYS A 472 -5.97 -2.12 -5.22
CA LYS A 472 -5.90 -3.53 -5.64
C LYS A 472 -4.65 -4.16 -5.05
N VAL A 473 -4.83 -5.18 -4.23
CA VAL A 473 -3.74 -5.93 -3.60
C VAL A 473 -3.79 -7.37 -4.08
N ASP A 474 -2.75 -7.84 -4.77
CA ASP A 474 -2.56 -9.26 -5.12
C ASP A 474 -1.26 -9.78 -4.48
N SER A 475 -1.37 -10.72 -3.53
CA SER A 475 -0.19 -11.27 -2.86
C SER A 475 -0.36 -12.70 -2.36
N ARG A 476 0.73 -13.38 -1.99
CA ARG A 476 0.61 -14.60 -1.16
C ARG A 476 0.48 -14.28 0.32
N GLN A 477 1.13 -13.21 0.75
CA GLN A 477 1.07 -12.74 2.14
C GLN A 477 0.86 -11.24 2.17
N LEU A 478 -0.23 -10.81 2.80
CA LEU A 478 -0.46 -9.42 3.15
C LEU A 478 -0.23 -9.23 4.65
N THR A 479 0.57 -8.24 5.03
CA THR A 479 0.68 -7.79 6.42
C THR A 479 0.38 -6.30 6.47
N VAL A 480 -0.58 -5.91 7.31
CA VAL A 480 -0.89 -4.51 7.58
C VAL A 480 -0.79 -4.28 9.08
N ASN A 481 0.10 -3.39 9.51
CA ASN A 481 0.34 -3.11 10.92
C ASN A 481 0.29 -1.60 11.16
N THR A 482 -0.53 -1.19 12.13
CA THR A 482 -0.69 0.20 12.56
C THR A 482 -1.28 0.21 13.96
N THR A 483 -1.02 1.24 14.77
CA THR A 483 -1.80 1.45 16.00
C THR A 483 -3.03 2.33 15.77
N GLY A 484 -3.16 2.91 14.58
CA GLY A 484 -4.33 3.67 14.14
C GLY A 484 -5.30 2.84 13.30
N ASN A 485 -6.19 3.52 12.59
CA ASN A 485 -7.23 2.89 11.76
C ASN A 485 -6.71 2.45 10.38
N ILE A 486 -7.41 1.47 9.80
CA ILE A 486 -7.27 1.06 8.40
C ILE A 486 -8.54 1.43 7.64
N GLU A 487 -8.41 2.29 6.63
CA GLU A 487 -9.46 2.72 5.71
C GLU A 487 -9.36 1.90 4.41
N ALA A 488 -10.12 0.82 4.26
CA ALA A 488 -10.06 -0.10 3.13
C ALA A 488 -11.35 -0.11 2.28
N GLN A 489 -12.07 1.00 2.23
CA GLN A 489 -13.31 1.15 1.48
C GLN A 489 -13.11 0.78 0.01
N GLN A 490 -14.00 -0.06 -0.52
CA GLN A 490 -13.98 -0.48 -1.93
C GLN A 490 -12.65 -1.12 -2.38
N ALA A 491 -11.79 -1.55 -1.45
CA ALA A 491 -10.55 -2.22 -1.78
C ALA A 491 -10.82 -3.62 -2.36
N GLN A 492 -9.93 -4.07 -3.25
CA GLN A 492 -9.91 -5.44 -3.78
C GLN A 492 -8.65 -6.13 -3.27
N VAL A 493 -8.79 -6.89 -2.20
CA VAL A 493 -7.69 -7.64 -1.58
C VAL A 493 -7.82 -9.11 -1.93
N ARG A 494 -6.86 -9.61 -2.70
CA ARG A 494 -6.69 -11.03 -3.02
C ARG A 494 -5.37 -11.48 -2.44
N ALA A 495 -5.40 -12.25 -1.35
CA ALA A 495 -4.18 -12.68 -0.69
C ALA A 495 -4.20 -14.16 -0.34
N GLY A 496 -3.04 -14.83 -0.40
CA GLY A 496 -2.92 -16.22 0.08
C GLY A 496 -3.30 -16.33 1.57
N ARG A 497 -2.80 -15.40 2.37
CA ARG A 497 -3.22 -15.12 3.75
C ARG A 497 -2.98 -13.65 4.09
N TRP A 498 -3.68 -13.14 5.10
CA TRP A 498 -3.40 -11.82 5.66
C TRP A 498 -3.22 -11.83 7.17
N ALA A 499 -2.42 -10.87 7.63
CA ALA A 499 -2.24 -10.54 9.04
C ALA A 499 -2.45 -9.04 9.23
N VAL A 500 -3.52 -8.68 9.94
CA VAL A 500 -3.88 -7.29 10.20
C VAL A 500 -3.84 -7.01 11.70
N ASP A 501 -3.02 -6.05 12.10
CA ASP A 501 -2.98 -5.45 13.44
C ASP A 501 -3.33 -3.97 13.30
N ALA A 502 -4.43 -3.54 13.94
CA ALA A 502 -4.92 -2.17 13.88
C ALA A 502 -5.77 -1.80 15.08
N ASP A 503 -6.13 -0.52 15.20
CA ASP A 503 -7.25 -0.13 16.05
C ASP A 503 -8.56 -0.60 15.41
N SER A 504 -9.01 0.07 14.35
CA SER A 504 -10.21 -0.30 13.61
C SER A 504 -9.92 -0.59 12.15
N LEU A 505 -10.72 -1.46 11.52
CA LEU A 505 -10.69 -1.80 10.10
C LEU A 505 -12.04 -1.51 9.45
N PHE A 506 -12.03 -0.64 8.44
CA PHE A 506 -13.22 -0.22 7.70
C PHE A 506 -13.17 -0.77 6.26
N THR A 507 -13.99 -1.79 5.97
CA THR A 507 -14.02 -2.53 4.69
C THR A 507 -15.31 -2.31 3.91
N GLN A 508 -15.93 -1.13 4.02
CA GLN A 508 -17.23 -0.89 3.39
C GLN A 508 -17.15 -1.03 1.86
N GLY A 509 -18.00 -1.88 1.30
CA GLY A 509 -17.99 -2.22 -0.14
C GLY A 509 -16.70 -2.89 -0.65
N ALA A 510 -15.81 -3.32 0.25
CA ALA A 510 -14.55 -3.96 -0.11
C ALA A 510 -14.73 -5.47 -0.33
N VAL A 511 -13.79 -6.08 -1.05
CA VAL A 511 -13.70 -7.53 -1.23
C VAL A 511 -12.35 -8.02 -0.72
N TRP A 512 -12.36 -8.88 0.29
CA TRP A 512 -11.19 -9.59 0.81
C TRP A 512 -11.37 -11.07 0.55
N SER A 513 -10.51 -11.66 -0.29
CA SER A 513 -10.60 -13.06 -0.70
C SER A 513 -9.30 -13.79 -0.41
N GLN A 514 -9.38 -14.82 0.43
CA GLN A 514 -8.27 -15.70 0.73
C GLN A 514 -8.13 -16.78 -0.34
N VAL A 515 -6.96 -16.89 -0.98
CA VAL A 515 -6.74 -17.83 -2.09
C VAL A 515 -5.89 -19.05 -1.77
N ASP A 516 -5.06 -19.00 -0.71
CA ASP A 516 -4.21 -20.10 -0.25
C ASP A 516 -4.69 -20.64 1.10
N ALA A 517 -4.18 -21.82 1.50
CA ALA A 517 -4.51 -22.41 2.80
C ALA A 517 -3.79 -21.68 3.95
N GLY A 518 -4.25 -21.96 5.17
CA GLY A 518 -3.71 -21.40 6.40
C GLY A 518 -4.60 -20.33 7.02
N GLU A 519 -4.25 -19.90 8.22
CA GLU A 519 -5.01 -18.92 8.97
C GLU A 519 -4.72 -17.49 8.50
N SER A 520 -5.78 -16.75 8.19
CA SER A 520 -5.75 -15.29 8.15
C SER A 520 -6.18 -14.73 9.50
N ARG A 521 -5.75 -13.52 9.83
CA ARG A 521 -6.08 -12.89 11.12
C ARG A 521 -6.46 -11.43 11.01
N PHE A 522 -7.47 -11.05 11.79
CA PHE A 522 -7.78 -9.68 12.18
C PHE A 522 -7.62 -9.57 13.70
N ALA A 523 -6.61 -8.82 14.14
CA ALA A 523 -6.39 -8.48 15.55
C ALA A 523 -6.64 -6.98 15.72
N LEU A 524 -7.86 -6.62 16.10
CA LEU A 524 -8.35 -5.26 16.18
C LEU A 524 -8.64 -4.90 17.64
N THR A 525 -8.15 -3.75 18.10
CA THR A 525 -8.50 -3.23 19.43
C THR A 525 -9.81 -2.44 19.44
N GLY A 526 -10.25 -1.99 18.26
CA GLY A 526 -11.46 -1.23 18.00
C GLY A 526 -12.44 -2.01 17.12
N ALA A 527 -12.99 -1.36 16.09
CA ALA A 527 -14.10 -1.90 15.31
C ALA A 527 -13.68 -2.64 14.04
N LEU A 528 -14.42 -3.67 13.66
CA LEU A 528 -14.52 -4.16 12.29
C LEU A 528 -15.82 -3.65 11.67
N ASP A 529 -15.74 -2.80 10.66
CA ASP A 529 -16.91 -2.37 9.89
C ASP A 529 -16.84 -2.97 8.48
N ASN A 530 -17.66 -3.99 8.24
CA ASN A 530 -17.79 -4.71 6.99
C ASN A 530 -19.14 -4.43 6.30
N THR A 531 -19.78 -3.27 6.51
CA THR A 531 -21.06 -2.98 5.86
C THR A 531 -20.93 -3.01 4.34
N GLU A 532 -21.84 -3.70 3.64
CA GLU A 532 -21.79 -3.89 2.17
C GLU A 532 -20.52 -4.58 1.65
N GLY A 533 -19.60 -5.00 2.53
CA GLY A 533 -18.33 -5.64 2.20
C GLY A 533 -18.44 -7.17 2.15
N SER A 534 -17.46 -7.83 1.54
CA SER A 534 -17.35 -9.29 1.50
C SER A 534 -15.95 -9.72 1.93
N ILE A 535 -15.89 -10.48 3.02
CA ILE A 535 -14.69 -11.12 3.54
C ILE A 535 -14.87 -12.64 3.41
N GLU A 536 -14.11 -13.23 2.51
CA GLU A 536 -14.06 -14.67 2.25
C GLU A 536 -12.72 -15.24 2.70
N THR A 537 -12.78 -16.09 3.72
CA THR A 537 -11.60 -16.74 4.28
C THR A 537 -11.71 -18.25 4.12
N ARG A 538 -10.61 -18.95 4.35
CA ARG A 538 -10.60 -20.39 4.59
C ARG A 538 -10.58 -20.67 6.08
N GLN A 539 -9.64 -20.04 6.78
CA GLN A 539 -9.55 -20.03 8.23
C GLN A 539 -9.29 -18.61 8.71
N LEU A 540 -10.02 -18.19 9.73
CA LEU A 540 -9.95 -16.84 10.29
C LEU A 540 -9.89 -16.87 11.81
N SER A 541 -8.85 -16.24 12.36
CA SER A 541 -8.85 -15.74 13.73
C SER A 541 -9.32 -14.28 13.73
N LEU A 542 -10.40 -13.98 14.43
CA LEU A 542 -10.98 -12.64 14.52
C LEU A 542 -11.07 -12.20 15.98
N ASN A 543 -10.43 -11.09 16.32
CA ASN A 543 -10.66 -10.35 17.55
C ASN A 543 -10.97 -8.90 17.20
N ALA A 544 -12.08 -8.38 17.73
CA ALA A 544 -12.47 -6.97 17.63
C ALA A 544 -13.24 -6.52 18.89
N ALA A 545 -13.28 -5.22 19.16
CA ALA A 545 -14.12 -4.66 20.21
C ALA A 545 -15.59 -4.56 19.80
N SER A 546 -15.86 -4.23 18.54
CA SER A 546 -17.19 -4.25 17.94
C SER A 546 -17.12 -4.70 16.49
N MET A 547 -18.24 -5.18 15.96
CA MET A 547 -18.35 -5.60 14.58
C MET A 547 -19.66 -5.11 13.98
N ASN A 548 -19.61 -4.37 12.87
CA ASN A 548 -20.77 -4.07 12.03
C ASN A 548 -20.65 -4.85 10.72
N ASN A 549 -21.64 -5.69 10.42
CA ASN A 549 -21.71 -6.52 9.22
C ASN A 549 -23.06 -6.37 8.53
N ARG A 550 -23.75 -5.23 8.71
CA ARG A 550 -25.03 -4.97 8.05
C ARG A 550 -24.87 -4.96 6.54
N GLN A 551 -25.71 -5.72 5.84
CA GLN A 551 -25.58 -5.98 4.39
C GLN A 551 -24.20 -6.53 3.97
N GLY A 552 -23.36 -6.90 4.94
CA GLY A 552 -22.02 -7.41 4.75
C GLY A 552 -22.02 -8.94 4.76
N ARG A 553 -20.91 -9.51 4.31
CA ARG A 553 -20.69 -10.95 4.31
C ARG A 553 -19.33 -11.28 4.90
N LEU A 554 -19.30 -12.08 5.97
CA LEU A 554 -18.11 -12.68 6.54
C LEU A 554 -18.26 -14.20 6.56
N VAL A 555 -17.48 -14.91 5.76
CA VAL A 555 -17.55 -16.38 5.72
C VAL A 555 -16.19 -17.06 5.74
N ALA A 556 -16.14 -18.23 6.39
CA ALA A 556 -15.05 -19.20 6.29
C ALA A 556 -15.49 -20.40 5.44
N LEU A 557 -14.79 -20.64 4.33
CA LEU A 557 -15.17 -21.58 3.29
C LEU A 557 -14.58 -22.99 3.48
N ASP A 558 -13.58 -23.16 4.33
CA ASP A 558 -13.04 -24.49 4.65
C ASP A 558 -13.81 -25.14 5.81
N GLY A 559 -13.71 -26.47 5.94
CA GLY A 559 -14.33 -27.24 7.02
C GLY A 559 -13.63 -27.14 8.39
N MET A 560 -12.68 -26.22 8.55
CA MET A 560 -11.92 -26.04 9.79
C MET A 560 -12.74 -25.31 10.85
N ALA A 561 -12.52 -25.66 12.12
CA ALA A 561 -13.14 -24.95 13.23
C ALA A 561 -12.64 -23.50 13.29
N GLN A 562 -13.57 -22.58 13.52
CA GLN A 562 -13.33 -21.15 13.61
C GLN A 562 -13.59 -20.66 15.04
N HIS A 563 -12.82 -19.67 15.48
CA HIS A 563 -13.04 -18.97 16.73
C HIS A 563 -13.00 -17.46 16.51
N TRP A 564 -14.17 -16.82 16.62
CA TRP A 564 -14.33 -15.39 16.42
C TRP A 564 -14.79 -14.73 17.72
N ARG A 565 -14.12 -13.65 18.09
CA ARG A 565 -14.41 -12.88 19.31
C ARG A 565 -14.68 -11.43 18.97
N VAL A 566 -15.82 -10.95 19.43
CA VAL A 566 -16.24 -9.55 19.42
C VAL A 566 -16.57 -9.17 20.86
N SER A 567 -15.73 -8.41 21.56
CA SER A 567 -15.94 -8.21 23.02
C SER A 567 -17.19 -7.39 23.35
N GLY A 568 -17.67 -6.58 22.41
CA GLY A 568 -18.87 -5.74 22.50
C GLY A 568 -19.97 -6.18 21.55
N LEU A 569 -20.63 -5.22 20.90
CA LEU A 569 -21.72 -5.49 19.96
C LEU A 569 -21.19 -6.13 18.67
N LEU A 570 -21.78 -7.27 18.31
CA LEU A 570 -21.77 -7.81 16.95
C LEU A 570 -23.12 -7.50 16.32
N ASP A 571 -23.13 -6.56 15.38
CA ASP A 571 -24.28 -6.17 14.58
C ASP A 571 -24.20 -6.85 13.21
N ASN A 572 -24.97 -7.92 13.04
CA ASN A 572 -25.19 -8.64 11.79
C ASN A 572 -26.61 -8.39 11.25
N SER A 573 -27.23 -7.25 11.62
CA SER A 573 -28.60 -6.94 11.24
C SER A 573 -28.74 -6.58 9.76
N ASP A 574 -29.95 -6.26 9.31
CA ASP A 574 -30.23 -5.67 7.99
C ASP A 574 -29.65 -6.48 6.81
N GLY A 575 -29.81 -7.81 6.83
CA GLY A 575 -29.36 -8.70 5.76
C GLY A 575 -27.88 -9.10 5.83
N GLY A 576 -27.21 -8.86 6.95
CA GLY A 576 -25.84 -9.34 7.19
C GLY A 576 -25.73 -10.87 7.18
N VAL A 577 -24.60 -11.39 6.70
CA VAL A 577 -24.29 -12.82 6.66
C VAL A 577 -22.98 -13.10 7.37
N VAL A 578 -23.04 -13.95 8.40
CA VAL A 578 -21.89 -14.50 9.13
C VAL A 578 -21.97 -16.02 9.02
N GLY A 579 -20.91 -16.69 8.55
CA GLY A 579 -20.97 -18.15 8.56
C GLY A 579 -19.70 -18.94 8.30
N SER A 580 -19.79 -20.25 8.49
CA SER A 580 -18.66 -21.17 8.29
C SER A 580 -19.11 -22.51 7.71
N ASN A 581 -18.27 -23.12 6.89
CA ASN A 581 -18.43 -24.52 6.50
C ASN A 581 -17.97 -25.49 7.60
N GLY A 582 -17.06 -25.07 8.47
CA GLY A 582 -16.66 -25.80 9.68
C GLY A 582 -17.46 -25.37 10.91
N SER A 583 -17.07 -25.90 12.08
CA SER A 583 -17.66 -25.46 13.35
C SER A 583 -17.31 -24.00 13.64
N LEU A 584 -18.27 -23.21 14.13
CA LEU A 584 -18.06 -21.81 14.48
C LEU A 584 -18.33 -21.60 15.97
N LEU A 585 -17.29 -21.19 16.72
CA LEU A 585 -17.44 -20.59 18.04
C LEU A 585 -17.41 -19.07 17.90
N LEU A 586 -18.50 -18.42 18.29
CA LEU A 586 -18.67 -16.98 18.25
C LEU A 586 -18.89 -16.44 19.66
N GLU A 587 -17.92 -15.67 20.16
CA GLU A 587 -18.02 -14.93 21.41
C GLU A 587 -18.39 -13.48 21.09
N ALA A 588 -19.48 -12.99 21.69
CA ALA A 588 -19.97 -11.63 21.55
C ALA A 588 -20.26 -10.99 22.92
N GLY A 589 -20.09 -9.68 23.07
CA GLY A 589 -20.64 -8.95 24.20
C GLY A 589 -22.17 -8.96 24.15
N SER A 590 -22.73 -8.56 23.01
CA SER A 590 -24.14 -8.71 22.65
C SER A 590 -24.25 -9.03 21.16
N LEU A 591 -25.32 -9.70 20.75
CA LEU A 591 -25.54 -10.06 19.34
C LEU A 591 -26.84 -9.42 18.84
N ASP A 592 -26.74 -8.62 17.79
CA ASP A 592 -27.87 -8.21 16.97
C ASP A 592 -27.79 -8.94 15.62
N ASN A 593 -28.76 -9.79 15.34
CA ASN A 593 -28.91 -10.55 14.11
C ASN A 593 -30.28 -10.28 13.48
N GLN A 594 -30.89 -9.11 13.73
CA GLN A 594 -32.20 -8.79 13.18
C GLN A 594 -32.19 -8.78 11.65
N TYR A 595 -33.07 -9.52 10.99
CA TYR A 595 -33.04 -9.72 9.53
C TYR A 595 -31.74 -10.34 8.98
N GLY A 596 -30.81 -10.72 9.86
CA GLY A 596 -29.51 -11.29 9.52
C GLY A 596 -29.54 -12.80 9.39
N THR A 597 -28.43 -13.37 8.94
CA THR A 597 -28.18 -14.82 8.96
C THR A 597 -26.83 -15.12 9.58
N LEU A 598 -26.86 -15.96 10.62
CA LEU A 598 -25.69 -16.55 11.23
C LEU A 598 -25.77 -18.06 11.09
N GLN A 599 -24.80 -18.68 10.42
CA GLN A 599 -24.90 -20.10 10.08
C GLN A 599 -23.58 -20.88 10.14
N SER A 600 -23.66 -22.16 10.48
CA SER A 600 -22.59 -23.14 10.25
C SER A 600 -23.13 -24.38 9.55
N GLN A 601 -22.39 -24.93 8.59
CA GLN A 601 -22.71 -26.27 8.04
C GLN A 601 -22.41 -27.41 9.03
N SER A 602 -21.69 -27.13 10.11
CA SER A 602 -21.36 -28.06 11.20
C SER A 602 -22.00 -27.54 12.49
N ALA A 603 -21.25 -27.51 13.60
CA ALA A 603 -21.72 -26.96 14.87
C ALA A 603 -21.60 -25.43 14.91
N LEU A 604 -22.60 -24.78 15.50
CA LEU A 604 -22.58 -23.35 15.80
C LEU A 604 -22.73 -23.16 17.31
N SER A 605 -21.76 -22.50 17.93
CA SER A 605 -21.80 -22.11 19.34
C SER A 605 -21.72 -20.60 19.44
N ILE A 606 -22.75 -19.97 20.01
CA ILE A 606 -22.82 -18.54 20.26
C ILE A 606 -22.79 -18.32 21.77
N MET A 607 -21.80 -17.55 22.23
CA MET A 607 -21.64 -17.14 23.61
C MET A 607 -21.80 -15.62 23.69
N ALA A 608 -22.93 -15.13 24.21
CA ALA A 608 -23.21 -13.72 24.37
C ALA A 608 -23.13 -13.30 25.85
N GLY A 609 -22.32 -12.29 26.15
CA GLY A 609 -22.18 -11.72 27.49
C GLY A 609 -23.41 -10.94 27.98
N ALA A 610 -24.37 -10.67 27.09
CA ALA A 610 -25.63 -9.98 27.34
C ALA A 610 -26.75 -10.58 26.46
N ASP A 611 -27.58 -9.73 25.85
CA ASP A 611 -28.73 -10.15 25.04
C ASP A 611 -28.34 -10.66 23.65
N ILE A 612 -29.17 -11.55 23.11
CA ILE A 612 -29.18 -11.96 21.70
C ILE A 612 -30.50 -11.52 21.09
N ASN A 613 -30.43 -10.73 20.03
CA ASN A 613 -31.59 -10.29 19.26
C ASN A 613 -31.57 -10.96 17.88
N ASN A 614 -32.44 -11.94 17.66
CA ASN A 614 -32.64 -12.67 16.43
C ASN A 614 -34.00 -12.35 15.78
N GLY A 615 -34.56 -11.16 16.02
CA GLY A 615 -35.84 -10.75 15.47
C GLY A 615 -35.87 -10.79 13.92
N GLN A 616 -36.76 -11.57 13.31
CA GLN A 616 -36.75 -11.86 11.86
C GLN A 616 -35.42 -12.43 11.31
N GLY A 617 -34.49 -12.79 12.18
CA GLY A 617 -33.17 -13.31 11.85
C GLY A 617 -33.14 -14.83 11.75
N LYS A 618 -31.99 -15.36 11.37
CA LYS A 618 -31.73 -16.80 11.28
C LYS A 618 -30.46 -17.17 12.03
N LEU A 619 -30.55 -18.14 12.94
CA LEU A 619 -29.44 -18.81 13.60
C LEU A 619 -29.51 -20.30 13.25
N LEU A 620 -28.59 -20.76 12.39
CA LEU A 620 -28.69 -22.07 11.75
C LEU A 620 -27.43 -22.91 11.98
N ALA A 621 -27.59 -24.18 12.36
CA ALA A 621 -26.50 -25.14 12.40
C ALA A 621 -26.85 -26.42 11.62
N GLY A 622 -25.89 -26.96 10.89
CA GLY A 622 -26.04 -28.28 10.26
C GLY A 622 -25.99 -29.43 11.27
N GLN A 623 -25.40 -29.21 12.45
CA GLN A 623 -25.27 -30.18 13.54
C GLN A 623 -25.77 -29.58 14.87
N GLN A 624 -24.92 -29.54 15.91
CA GLN A 624 -25.24 -28.94 17.20
C GLN A 624 -25.29 -27.40 17.10
N LEU A 625 -26.41 -26.82 17.51
CA LEU A 625 -26.58 -25.41 17.78
C LEU A 625 -26.60 -25.16 19.29
N THR A 626 -25.64 -24.41 19.80
CA THR A 626 -25.56 -24.02 21.22
C THR A 626 -25.65 -22.51 21.35
N LEU A 627 -26.69 -22.01 22.01
CA LEU A 627 -26.85 -20.58 22.31
C LEU A 627 -26.74 -20.37 23.81
N ASN A 628 -25.75 -19.61 24.24
CA ASN A 628 -25.56 -19.23 25.63
C ASN A 628 -25.62 -17.71 25.73
N ALA A 629 -26.76 -17.18 26.16
CA ALA A 629 -26.94 -15.77 26.46
C ALA A 629 -26.95 -15.57 27.98
N VAL A 630 -26.12 -14.65 28.47
CA VAL A 630 -26.23 -14.21 29.87
C VAL A 630 -27.53 -13.41 30.07
N GLY A 631 -27.94 -12.66 29.04
CA GLY A 631 -29.19 -11.92 28.99
C GLY A 631 -30.34 -12.70 28.35
N SER A 632 -31.29 -11.96 27.79
CA SER A 632 -32.46 -12.46 27.10
C SER A 632 -32.16 -12.85 25.65
N VAL A 633 -32.96 -13.77 25.13
CA VAL A 633 -32.98 -14.11 23.69
C VAL A 633 -34.30 -13.65 23.11
N ASP A 634 -34.25 -12.66 22.22
CA ASP A 634 -35.38 -12.27 21.38
C ASP A 634 -35.31 -13.04 20.06
N ASN A 635 -36.32 -13.86 19.79
CA ASN A 635 -36.50 -14.60 18.55
C ASN A 635 -37.85 -14.30 17.90
N GLN A 636 -38.37 -13.08 18.07
CA GLN A 636 -39.63 -12.67 17.46
C GLN A 636 -39.59 -12.81 15.94
N PHE A 637 -40.52 -13.58 15.37
CA PHE A 637 -40.53 -13.91 13.93
C PHE A 637 -39.23 -14.56 13.40
N GLY A 638 -38.30 -14.91 14.29
CA GLY A 638 -36.99 -15.44 13.94
C GLY A 638 -37.00 -16.95 13.79
N ASP A 639 -35.90 -17.48 13.28
CA ASP A 639 -35.65 -18.91 13.10
C ASP A 639 -34.35 -19.31 13.81
N VAL A 640 -34.46 -20.21 14.78
CA VAL A 640 -33.33 -20.87 15.44
C VAL A 640 -33.45 -22.36 15.19
N SER A 641 -32.54 -22.91 14.38
CA SER A 641 -32.67 -24.29 13.90
C SER A 641 -31.34 -25.04 13.86
N GLY A 642 -31.35 -26.30 14.31
CA GLY A 642 -30.19 -27.20 14.28
C GLY A 642 -30.56 -28.68 14.26
N GLU A 643 -29.59 -29.57 14.01
CA GLU A 643 -29.79 -31.02 14.19
C GLU A 643 -30.03 -31.31 15.68
N HIS A 644 -29.22 -30.73 16.54
CA HIS A 644 -29.41 -30.74 17.99
C HIS A 644 -29.35 -29.32 18.51
N LEU A 645 -30.14 -28.98 19.52
CA LEU A 645 -30.21 -27.61 20.01
C LEU A 645 -30.17 -27.56 21.53
N HIS A 646 -29.26 -26.73 22.05
CA HIS A 646 -29.24 -26.32 23.45
C HIS A 646 -29.25 -24.79 23.54
N LEU A 647 -30.21 -24.24 24.27
CA LEU A 647 -30.32 -22.80 24.53
C LEU A 647 -30.35 -22.56 26.04
N THR A 648 -29.44 -21.71 26.50
CA THR A 648 -29.45 -21.16 27.86
C THR A 648 -29.61 -19.64 27.79
N ALA A 649 -30.54 -19.10 28.58
CA ALA A 649 -30.83 -17.67 28.59
C ALA A 649 -31.41 -17.20 29.93
N GLN A 650 -31.46 -15.89 30.12
CA GLN A 650 -32.24 -15.29 31.20
C GLN A 650 -33.74 -15.46 30.92
N SER A 651 -34.21 -15.07 29.74
CA SER A 651 -35.57 -15.25 29.24
C SER A 651 -35.55 -15.52 27.74
N LEU A 652 -36.64 -16.04 27.21
CA LEU A 652 -36.80 -16.32 25.78
C LEU A 652 -38.12 -15.72 25.29
N ASN A 653 -38.05 -14.84 24.30
CA ASN A 653 -39.20 -14.33 23.57
C ASN A 653 -39.21 -14.96 22.17
N ASN A 654 -40.02 -16.00 21.99
CA ASN A 654 -40.22 -16.72 20.74
C ASN A 654 -41.58 -16.39 20.11
N THR A 655 -42.13 -15.20 20.35
CA THR A 655 -43.46 -14.85 19.82
C THR A 655 -43.45 -14.81 18.29
N GLN A 656 -44.36 -15.57 17.66
CA GLN A 656 -44.38 -15.79 16.20
C GLN A 656 -43.07 -16.37 15.60
N GLY A 657 -42.12 -16.76 16.46
CA GLY A 657 -40.83 -17.31 16.09
C GLY A 657 -40.82 -18.83 16.05
N LYS A 658 -39.66 -19.37 15.66
CA LYS A 658 -39.39 -20.81 15.59
C LYS A 658 -38.09 -21.13 16.29
N VAL A 659 -38.16 -22.10 17.21
CA VAL A 659 -36.99 -22.81 17.73
C VAL A 659 -37.20 -24.29 17.45
N VAL A 660 -36.43 -24.86 16.51
CA VAL A 660 -36.67 -26.20 15.97
C VAL A 660 -35.40 -27.04 16.00
N SER A 661 -35.52 -28.27 16.49
CA SER A 661 -34.47 -29.28 16.40
C SER A 661 -34.95 -30.53 15.66
N GLN A 662 -34.09 -31.10 14.81
CA GLN A 662 -34.35 -32.40 14.18
C GLN A 662 -34.13 -33.56 15.15
N GLY A 663 -33.25 -33.40 16.12
CA GLY A 663 -33.00 -34.30 17.24
C GLY A 663 -33.52 -33.66 18.52
N ARG A 664 -32.70 -33.69 19.59
CA ARG A 664 -33.05 -33.16 20.90
C ARG A 664 -33.02 -31.63 20.95
N LEU A 665 -34.06 -31.04 21.54
CA LEU A 665 -34.11 -29.64 21.95
C LEU A 665 -34.10 -29.53 23.48
N GLN A 666 -33.12 -28.84 24.03
CA GLN A 666 -33.04 -28.48 25.44
C GLN A 666 -33.07 -26.95 25.59
N LEU A 667 -33.99 -26.46 26.41
CA LEU A 667 -34.16 -25.04 26.74
C LEU A 667 -34.05 -24.86 28.26
N ASP A 668 -33.09 -24.06 28.71
CA ASP A 668 -32.91 -23.73 30.12
C ASP A 668 -32.97 -22.21 30.32
N THR A 669 -34.04 -21.70 30.92
CA THR A 669 -34.21 -20.26 31.22
C THR A 669 -34.32 -20.00 32.71
N ARG A 670 -33.78 -18.86 33.17
CA ARG A 670 -33.93 -18.43 34.57
C ARG A 670 -35.25 -17.72 34.84
N GLN A 671 -35.81 -17.09 33.83
CA GLN A 671 -37.06 -16.36 33.84
C GLN A 671 -37.98 -16.87 32.72
N ALA A 672 -39.00 -16.07 32.40
CA ALA A 672 -40.13 -16.50 31.60
C ALA A 672 -39.76 -16.84 30.16
N ILE A 673 -40.58 -17.72 29.58
CA ILE A 673 -40.58 -18.02 28.16
C ILE A 673 -41.90 -17.53 27.58
N ASP A 674 -41.83 -16.62 26.62
CA ASP A 674 -42.98 -16.22 25.81
C ASP A 674 -42.93 -16.93 24.46
N ASN A 675 -43.86 -17.85 24.22
CA ASN A 675 -44.03 -18.60 22.98
C ASN A 675 -45.38 -18.30 22.32
N GLN A 676 -45.96 -17.12 22.53
CA GLN A 676 -47.25 -16.78 21.92
C GLN A 676 -47.20 -16.84 20.40
N ARG A 677 -48.10 -17.65 19.80
CA ARG A 677 -48.12 -17.95 18.36
C ARG A 677 -46.78 -18.49 17.80
N GLY A 678 -45.85 -18.86 18.67
CA GLY A 678 -44.55 -19.40 18.33
C GLY A 678 -44.56 -20.91 18.25
N THR A 679 -43.42 -21.47 17.84
CA THR A 679 -43.19 -22.93 17.83
C THR A 679 -41.87 -23.26 18.52
N LEU A 680 -41.94 -24.10 19.56
CA LEU A 680 -40.81 -24.81 20.15
C LEU A 680 -40.99 -26.29 19.80
N GLN A 681 -40.10 -26.83 18.97
CA GLN A 681 -40.29 -28.18 18.41
C GLN A 681 -38.98 -28.99 18.39
N SER A 682 -39.12 -30.27 18.71
CA SER A 682 -38.09 -31.30 18.51
C SER A 682 -38.71 -32.52 17.85
N GLN A 683 -38.03 -33.13 16.86
CA GLN A 683 -38.47 -34.42 16.32
C GLN A 683 -38.06 -35.62 17.21
N SER A 684 -37.20 -35.40 18.23
CA SER A 684 -36.92 -36.34 19.32
C SER A 684 -37.49 -35.77 20.64
N ALA A 685 -36.71 -35.72 21.72
CA ALA A 685 -37.13 -35.18 23.00
C ALA A 685 -37.01 -33.64 23.08
N LEU A 686 -38.06 -33.00 23.60
CA LEU A 686 -38.08 -31.59 24.01
C LEU A 686 -38.06 -31.51 25.54
N SER A 687 -37.01 -30.90 26.09
CA SER A 687 -36.91 -30.60 27.52
C SER A 687 -36.87 -29.10 27.75
N ILE A 688 -37.79 -28.58 28.56
CA ILE A 688 -37.83 -27.17 28.96
C ILE A 688 -37.73 -27.08 30.47
N THR A 689 -36.71 -26.37 30.95
CA THR A 689 -36.55 -25.99 32.35
C THR A 689 -36.66 -24.47 32.44
N SER A 690 -37.64 -23.97 33.20
CA SER A 690 -37.84 -22.53 33.38
C SER A 690 -37.93 -22.17 34.86
N GLY A 691 -37.19 -21.15 35.26
CA GLY A 691 -37.25 -20.54 36.59
C GLY A 691 -38.44 -19.59 36.80
N ALA A 692 -39.31 -19.40 35.79
CA ALA A 692 -40.56 -18.64 35.91
C ALA A 692 -41.63 -19.19 34.94
N ASP A 693 -42.61 -18.36 34.58
CA ASP A 693 -43.78 -18.76 33.79
C ASP A 693 -43.45 -19.11 32.32
N ILE A 694 -44.29 -19.94 31.71
CA ILE A 694 -44.33 -20.12 30.25
C ILE A 694 -45.67 -19.62 29.72
N ASN A 695 -45.63 -18.75 28.72
CA ASN A 695 -46.79 -18.32 27.95
C ASN A 695 -46.78 -18.96 26.57
N ASN A 696 -47.54 -20.04 26.41
CA ASN A 696 -47.76 -20.77 25.16
C ASN A 696 -49.11 -20.43 24.51
N GLY A 697 -49.64 -19.22 24.73
CA GLY A 697 -50.92 -18.80 24.19
C GLY A 697 -50.95 -18.85 22.65
N GLN A 698 -51.87 -19.62 22.05
CA GLN A 698 -51.89 -19.91 20.60
C GLN A 698 -50.58 -20.50 20.04
N GLY A 699 -49.65 -20.88 20.91
CA GLY A 699 -48.32 -21.41 20.57
C GLY A 699 -48.31 -22.93 20.49
N LYS A 700 -47.14 -23.48 20.13
CA LYS A 700 -46.91 -24.92 20.00
C LYS A 700 -45.66 -25.35 20.75
N LEU A 701 -45.80 -26.35 21.61
CA LEU A 701 -44.72 -27.14 22.21
C LEU A 701 -44.83 -28.58 21.71
N LEU A 702 -43.91 -29.01 20.86
CA LEU A 702 -44.01 -30.28 20.14
C LEU A 702 -42.76 -31.13 20.35
N ALA A 703 -42.94 -32.37 20.80
CA ALA A 703 -41.91 -33.39 20.81
C ALA A 703 -42.33 -34.58 19.94
N GLY A 704 -41.39 -35.15 19.19
CA GLY A 704 -41.62 -36.44 18.51
C GLY A 704 -41.55 -37.63 19.47
N GLN A 705 -40.88 -37.47 20.62
CA GLN A 705 -40.75 -38.47 21.68
C GLN A 705 -41.25 -37.88 23.02
N GLN A 706 -40.37 -37.75 24.02
CA GLN A 706 -40.68 -37.18 25.31
C GLN A 706 -40.77 -35.64 25.25
N LEU A 707 -41.90 -35.07 25.69
CA LEU A 707 -42.03 -33.67 26.09
C LEU A 707 -41.92 -33.57 27.61
N THR A 708 -40.88 -32.91 28.12
CA THR A 708 -40.68 -32.66 29.56
C THR A 708 -40.67 -31.17 29.84
N LEU A 709 -41.54 -30.73 30.74
CA LEU A 709 -41.65 -29.35 31.20
C LEU A 709 -41.44 -29.31 32.71
N ASN A 710 -40.34 -28.70 33.16
CA ASN A 710 -40.02 -28.49 34.58
C ASN A 710 -40.04 -26.99 34.88
N ILE A 711 -41.19 -26.49 35.31
CA ILE A 711 -41.49 -25.07 35.40
C ILE A 711 -41.70 -24.70 36.87
N THR A 712 -40.97 -23.72 37.38
CA THR A 712 -41.16 -23.27 38.77
C THR A 712 -42.33 -22.29 38.91
N GLY A 713 -42.79 -21.71 37.81
CA GLY A 713 -43.96 -20.84 37.69
C GLY A 713 -45.18 -21.55 37.08
N SER A 714 -46.06 -20.77 36.46
CA SER A 714 -47.28 -21.23 35.80
C SER A 714 -47.05 -21.49 34.30
N VAL A 715 -47.87 -22.37 33.73
CA VAL A 715 -47.94 -22.60 32.28
C VAL A 715 -49.28 -22.11 31.75
N ASP A 716 -49.26 -21.10 30.90
CA ASP A 716 -50.41 -20.65 30.12
C ASP A 716 -50.39 -21.30 28.74
N ASN A 717 -51.32 -22.21 28.48
CA ASN A 717 -51.54 -22.90 27.23
C ASN A 717 -52.89 -22.52 26.60
N GLN A 718 -53.40 -21.32 26.86
CA GLN A 718 -54.68 -20.87 26.31
C GLN A 718 -54.69 -20.91 24.78
N SER A 719 -55.64 -21.65 24.21
CA SER A 719 -55.72 -21.93 22.76
C SER A 719 -54.41 -22.48 22.14
N GLY A 720 -53.47 -22.93 22.97
CA GLY A 720 -52.17 -23.47 22.57
C GLY A 720 -52.21 -24.99 22.42
N GLY A 721 -51.08 -25.55 21.99
CA GLY A 721 -50.90 -26.99 21.86
C GLY A 721 -49.61 -27.48 22.49
N MET A 722 -49.71 -28.51 23.34
CA MET A 722 -48.60 -29.28 23.87
C MET A 722 -48.78 -30.74 23.44
N SER A 723 -47.78 -31.32 22.77
CA SER A 723 -47.87 -32.69 22.25
C SER A 723 -46.56 -33.45 22.31
N GLY A 724 -46.62 -34.74 22.65
CA GLY A 724 -45.50 -35.67 22.63
C GLY A 724 -45.95 -37.13 22.51
N GLU A 725 -45.02 -38.05 22.22
CA GLU A 725 -45.26 -39.49 22.41
C GLU A 725 -45.55 -39.75 23.89
N HIS A 726 -44.72 -39.16 24.76
CA HIS A 726 -44.90 -39.13 26.21
C HIS A 726 -44.80 -37.68 26.68
N LEU A 727 -45.58 -37.32 27.70
CA LEU A 727 -45.58 -35.95 28.22
C LEU A 727 -45.49 -35.96 29.74
N LYS A 728 -44.55 -35.17 30.27
CA LYS A 728 -44.45 -34.85 31.69
C LYS A 728 -44.44 -33.33 31.89
N LEU A 729 -45.36 -32.84 32.70
CA LEU A 729 -45.44 -31.43 33.10
C LEU A 729 -45.39 -31.32 34.62
N THR A 730 -44.48 -30.51 35.13
CA THR A 730 -44.43 -30.05 36.52
C THR A 730 -44.47 -28.52 36.54
N ALA A 731 -45.45 -27.92 37.23
CA ALA A 731 -45.67 -26.47 37.31
C ALA A 731 -46.37 -26.05 38.61
N GLN A 732 -46.45 -24.74 38.90
CA GLN A 732 -47.34 -24.22 39.95
C GLN A 732 -48.79 -24.32 39.52
N SER A 733 -49.12 -23.81 38.34
CA SER A 733 -50.46 -23.86 37.78
C SER A 733 -50.42 -24.14 36.29
N LEU A 734 -51.48 -24.74 35.77
CA LEU A 734 -51.72 -24.89 34.34
C LEU A 734 -53.03 -24.21 33.95
N ASN A 735 -52.98 -23.28 33.00
CA ASN A 735 -54.14 -22.78 32.27
C ASN A 735 -54.16 -23.44 30.88
N ASN A 736 -55.08 -24.36 30.63
CA ASN A 736 -55.31 -25.03 29.36
C ASN A 736 -56.67 -24.65 28.76
N THR A 737 -57.17 -23.45 29.04
CA THR A 737 -58.46 -22.99 28.53
C THR A 737 -58.48 -22.96 27.01
N GLN A 738 -59.43 -23.67 26.39
CA GLN A 738 -59.50 -23.87 24.92
C GLN A 738 -58.22 -24.47 24.30
N GLY A 739 -57.28 -24.93 25.11
CA GLY A 739 -55.98 -25.45 24.72
C GLY A 739 -55.99 -26.97 24.56
N LYS A 740 -54.85 -27.51 24.16
CA LYS A 740 -54.64 -28.95 24.00
C LYS A 740 -53.35 -29.40 24.70
N VAL A 741 -53.46 -30.44 25.52
CA VAL A 741 -52.35 -31.20 26.08
C VAL A 741 -52.56 -32.66 25.68
N VAL A 742 -51.73 -33.17 24.79
CA VAL A 742 -51.93 -34.50 24.19
C VAL A 742 -50.66 -35.33 24.33
N SER A 743 -50.82 -36.57 24.77
CA SER A 743 -49.78 -37.60 24.73
C SER A 743 -50.29 -38.82 24.00
N GLN A 744 -49.49 -39.40 23.11
CA GLN A 744 -49.83 -40.66 22.44
C GLN A 744 -49.70 -41.88 23.38
N GLY A 745 -48.90 -41.77 24.43
CA GLY A 745 -48.74 -42.76 25.49
C GLY A 745 -49.14 -42.18 26.85
N ARG A 746 -48.23 -42.23 27.83
CA ARG A 746 -48.47 -41.67 29.17
C ARG A 746 -48.35 -40.13 29.21
N LEU A 747 -49.35 -39.51 29.84
CA LEU A 747 -49.35 -38.11 30.24
C LEU A 747 -49.31 -38.02 31.77
N GLN A 748 -48.23 -37.44 32.32
CA GLN A 748 -48.10 -37.08 33.73
C GLN A 748 -48.17 -35.56 33.88
N LEU A 749 -49.11 -35.08 34.70
CA LEU A 749 -49.36 -33.67 34.93
C LEU A 749 -49.39 -33.41 36.44
N ASP A 750 -48.34 -32.77 36.95
CA ASP A 750 -48.18 -32.35 38.33
C ASP A 750 -48.25 -30.81 38.41
N ALA A 751 -49.40 -30.24 38.79
CA ALA A 751 -49.57 -28.80 38.96
C ALA A 751 -49.93 -28.48 40.42
N TYR A 752 -49.04 -27.84 41.18
CA TYR A 752 -49.21 -27.77 42.64
C TYR A 752 -50.46 -27.01 43.11
N GLN A 753 -50.77 -25.84 42.53
CA GLN A 753 -51.81 -24.93 42.99
C GLN A 753 -53.14 -25.09 42.26
N SER A 754 -53.13 -25.22 40.93
CA SER A 754 -54.38 -25.32 40.18
C SER A 754 -54.20 -25.85 38.76
N ILE A 755 -55.29 -26.41 38.23
CA ILE A 755 -55.42 -26.76 36.81
C ILE A 755 -56.73 -26.15 36.32
N ASP A 756 -56.66 -25.35 35.26
CA ASP A 756 -57.82 -24.89 34.51
C ASP A 756 -57.81 -25.55 33.13
N ASN A 757 -58.84 -26.32 32.81
CA ASN A 757 -59.03 -27.01 31.54
C ASN A 757 -60.39 -26.64 30.92
N GLN A 758 -60.91 -25.44 31.17
CA GLN A 758 -62.22 -25.07 30.62
C GLN A 758 -62.23 -25.08 29.10
N HIS A 759 -63.17 -25.83 28.52
CA HIS A 759 -63.25 -26.04 27.07
C HIS A 759 -61.95 -26.56 26.42
N GLY A 760 -61.01 -27.06 27.23
CA GLY A 760 -59.73 -27.59 26.79
C GLY A 760 -59.74 -29.11 26.63
N LEU A 761 -58.65 -29.64 26.07
CA LEU A 761 -58.40 -31.07 25.91
C LEU A 761 -57.14 -31.47 26.68
N VAL A 762 -57.26 -32.51 27.50
CA VAL A 762 -56.16 -33.24 28.14
C VAL A 762 -56.33 -34.72 27.75
N GLU A 763 -55.42 -35.27 26.96
CA GLU A 763 -55.56 -36.61 26.40
C GLU A 763 -54.28 -37.43 26.54
N ALA A 764 -54.43 -38.68 26.96
CA ALA A 764 -53.37 -39.68 27.00
C ALA A 764 -53.79 -40.94 26.25
N GLY A 765 -52.96 -41.39 25.29
CA GLY A 765 -53.22 -42.62 24.55
C GLY A 765 -53.02 -43.90 25.38
N ASP A 766 -52.36 -43.82 26.54
CA ASP A 766 -52.24 -44.92 27.51
C ASP A 766 -52.83 -44.55 28.88
N ALA A 767 -52.04 -43.88 29.72
CA ALA A 767 -52.37 -43.55 31.11
C ALA A 767 -52.32 -42.04 31.31
N LEU A 768 -53.38 -41.49 31.89
CA LEU A 768 -53.46 -40.09 32.31
C LEU A 768 -53.31 -40.01 33.82
N ASP A 769 -52.20 -39.45 34.29
CA ASP A 769 -51.91 -39.22 35.70
C ASP A 769 -51.95 -37.71 35.99
N ILE A 770 -52.96 -37.25 36.74
CA ILE A 770 -53.13 -35.84 37.13
C ILE A 770 -52.99 -35.69 38.64
N ARG A 771 -52.12 -34.77 39.06
CA ARG A 771 -51.94 -34.39 40.46
C ARG A 771 -52.00 -32.87 40.61
N THR A 772 -52.83 -32.40 41.54
CA THR A 772 -52.75 -31.03 42.07
C THR A 772 -53.08 -31.03 43.55
N ASP A 773 -52.39 -30.19 44.35
CA ASP A 773 -52.74 -30.00 45.76
C ASP A 773 -53.87 -28.96 45.91
N GLY A 774 -54.34 -28.37 44.81
CA GLY A 774 -55.45 -27.42 44.77
C GLY A 774 -56.61 -27.85 43.87
N SER A 775 -57.29 -26.88 43.27
CA SER A 775 -58.53 -27.10 42.51
C SER A 775 -58.27 -27.36 41.02
N TRP A 776 -59.03 -28.30 40.46
CA TRP A 776 -59.10 -28.56 39.03
C TRP A 776 -60.45 -28.13 38.45
N ASN A 777 -60.44 -27.14 37.55
CA ASN A 777 -61.61 -26.68 36.81
C ASN A 777 -61.64 -27.33 35.42
N ASN A 778 -62.47 -28.35 35.22
CA ASN A 778 -62.64 -29.08 33.95
C ASN A 778 -63.96 -28.73 33.24
N ARG A 779 -64.53 -27.54 33.48
CA ARG A 779 -65.87 -27.21 32.96
C ARG A 779 -65.92 -27.15 31.44
N GLY A 780 -66.83 -27.91 30.83
CA GLY A 780 -66.91 -28.04 29.37
C GLY A 780 -65.65 -28.61 28.71
N GLY A 781 -64.67 -29.07 29.50
CA GLY A 781 -63.40 -29.63 29.05
C GLY A 781 -63.44 -31.15 28.91
N ILE A 782 -62.40 -31.71 28.30
CA ILE A 782 -62.21 -33.15 28.14
C ILE A 782 -60.89 -33.55 28.77
N ALA A 783 -60.92 -34.56 29.63
CA ALA A 783 -59.77 -35.25 30.18
C ALA A 783 -59.95 -36.76 29.97
N GLN A 784 -59.07 -37.40 29.20
CA GLN A 784 -59.23 -38.82 28.88
C GLN A 784 -57.93 -39.63 28.81
N GLY A 785 -58.01 -40.91 29.18
CA GLY A 785 -56.92 -41.88 29.10
C GLY A 785 -57.40 -43.23 28.58
N SER A 786 -56.80 -43.77 27.52
CA SER A 786 -57.33 -44.97 26.83
C SER A 786 -57.30 -46.26 27.67
N LYS A 787 -56.39 -46.39 28.64
CA LYS A 787 -56.27 -47.57 29.51
C LYS A 787 -56.53 -47.25 30.98
N GLN A 788 -56.05 -46.08 31.43
CA GLN A 788 -56.13 -45.70 32.83
C GLN A 788 -56.19 -44.19 32.99
N VAL A 789 -56.94 -43.74 33.99
CA VAL A 789 -56.96 -42.36 34.47
C VAL A 789 -56.81 -42.38 35.99
N VAL A 790 -55.79 -41.71 36.51
CA VAL A 790 -55.57 -41.51 37.95
C VAL A 790 -55.52 -40.02 38.23
N VAL A 791 -56.38 -39.57 39.13
CA VAL A 791 -56.51 -38.16 39.49
C VAL A 791 -56.37 -38.02 41.00
N SER A 792 -55.51 -37.12 41.45
CA SER A 792 -55.37 -36.73 42.86
C SER A 792 -55.45 -35.22 42.98
N VAL A 793 -56.51 -34.70 43.59
CA VAL A 793 -56.81 -33.24 43.66
C VAL A 793 -57.32 -32.81 45.03
N HIS A 794 -57.27 -31.51 45.35
CA HIS A 794 -58.06 -31.00 46.47
C HIS A 794 -59.54 -30.88 46.14
N GLY A 795 -59.89 -30.45 44.93
CA GLY A 795 -61.28 -30.43 44.47
C GLY A 795 -61.35 -30.37 42.96
N ILE A 796 -62.46 -30.82 42.39
CA ILE A 796 -62.70 -30.82 40.94
C ILE A 796 -64.09 -30.26 40.61
N ASP A 797 -64.15 -29.39 39.60
CA ASP A 797 -65.39 -28.97 38.94
C ASP A 797 -65.41 -29.48 37.49
N ASN A 798 -66.18 -30.55 37.27
CA ASN A 798 -66.39 -31.20 35.98
C ASN A 798 -67.77 -30.84 35.38
N THR A 799 -68.31 -29.66 35.68
CA THR A 799 -69.62 -29.23 35.14
C THR A 799 -69.59 -29.16 33.61
N ASP A 800 -70.53 -29.84 32.93
CA ASP A 800 -70.54 -30.05 31.47
C ASP A 800 -69.25 -30.67 30.89
N GLY A 801 -68.35 -31.15 31.74
CA GLY A 801 -67.04 -31.70 31.38
C GLY A 801 -67.04 -33.21 31.22
N LYS A 802 -65.92 -33.74 30.76
CA LYS A 802 -65.69 -35.19 30.61
C LYS A 802 -64.39 -35.60 31.30
N LEU A 803 -64.46 -36.61 32.15
CA LEU A 803 -63.34 -37.37 32.68
C LEU A 803 -63.54 -38.85 32.34
N GLN A 804 -62.75 -39.37 31.40
CA GLN A 804 -63.01 -40.68 30.80
C GLN A 804 -61.78 -41.58 30.82
N SER A 805 -61.93 -42.78 31.35
CA SER A 805 -60.98 -43.87 31.10
C SER A 805 -61.58 -44.87 30.11
N GLY A 806 -60.74 -45.55 29.33
CA GLY A 806 -61.10 -46.77 28.62
C GLY A 806 -60.84 -48.05 29.42
N GLY A 807 -60.47 -47.91 30.70
CA GLY A 807 -60.24 -49.02 31.62
C GLY A 807 -60.44 -48.60 33.08
N GLY A 808 -59.36 -48.31 33.80
CA GLY A 808 -59.44 -47.96 35.23
C GLY A 808 -59.51 -46.45 35.48
N LEU A 809 -60.58 -45.95 36.11
CA LEU A 809 -60.67 -44.58 36.63
C LEU A 809 -60.52 -44.55 38.16
N THR A 810 -59.50 -43.86 38.66
CA THR A 810 -59.33 -43.54 40.09
C THR A 810 -59.34 -42.03 40.28
N LEU A 811 -60.29 -41.53 41.09
CA LEU A 811 -60.40 -40.12 41.47
C LEU A 811 -60.28 -39.99 42.99
N ASN A 812 -59.14 -39.47 43.44
CA ASN A 812 -58.89 -39.14 44.84
C ASN A 812 -59.06 -37.62 45.01
N SER A 813 -60.06 -37.22 45.79
CA SER A 813 -60.32 -35.82 46.14
C SER A 813 -60.31 -35.64 47.66
N THR A 814 -59.60 -34.63 48.16
CA THR A 814 -59.67 -34.25 49.58
C THR A 814 -60.76 -33.22 49.89
N GLY A 815 -61.50 -32.78 48.87
CA GLY A 815 -62.54 -31.76 48.91
C GLY A 815 -63.62 -32.04 47.87
N ASN A 816 -64.30 -31.00 47.37
CA ASN A 816 -65.53 -31.18 46.59
C ASN A 816 -65.28 -31.78 45.20
N VAL A 817 -66.16 -32.70 44.80
CA VAL A 817 -66.29 -33.21 43.44
C VAL A 817 -67.62 -32.71 42.88
N ILE A 818 -67.58 -31.72 41.98
CA ILE A 818 -68.75 -31.16 41.30
C ILE A 818 -68.82 -31.76 39.89
N ASN A 819 -69.93 -32.40 39.54
CA ASN A 819 -70.12 -33.05 38.24
C ASN A 819 -71.52 -32.78 37.67
N GLN A 820 -71.95 -31.52 37.67
CA GLN A 820 -73.27 -31.14 37.16
C GLN A 820 -73.30 -31.25 35.63
N ALA A 821 -74.19 -32.09 35.08
CA ALA A 821 -74.25 -32.39 33.64
C ALA A 821 -72.91 -32.89 33.02
N GLY A 822 -71.94 -33.26 33.86
CA GLY A 822 -70.64 -33.80 33.46
C GLY A 822 -70.64 -35.33 33.39
N THR A 823 -69.64 -35.89 32.71
CA THR A 823 -69.45 -37.34 32.57
C THR A 823 -68.19 -37.79 33.31
N LEU A 824 -68.35 -38.78 34.20
CA LEU A 824 -67.25 -39.56 34.79
C LEU A 824 -67.46 -41.01 34.36
N THR A 825 -66.59 -41.55 33.50
CA THR A 825 -66.75 -42.92 32.94
C THR A 825 -65.43 -43.67 32.95
N ALA A 826 -65.49 -44.98 33.17
CA ALA A 826 -64.37 -45.91 33.14
C ALA A 826 -64.62 -47.02 32.13
#